data_AF-A0A1G3YQC7-F1
#
_entry.id   AF-A0A1G3YQC7-F1
#
_cell.length_a   1.000
_cell.length_b   1.000
_cell.length_c   1.000
_cell.angle_alpha   90.00
_cell.angle_beta   90.00
_cell.angle_gamma   90.00
#
_symmetry.space_group_name_H-M   'P 1'
#
loop_
_entity.id
_entity.type
_entity.pdbx_description
1 polymer ?
#
loop_
_entity_poly.entity_id
_entity_poly.type
_entity_poly.pdbx_seq_one_letter_code
_entity_poly.pdbx_strand_id
1 'polypeptide(L)'
;MGRSARMAFFGLLLAAGVLSCDLLGSDDGDDESSDIRTILTNLGVDTDSVASRKDAKGNTVDPGLNPLGSSRTILSKESEIFFSGAYYDADSGQKTAVFSTAFDNTTYSKADSDTTWTTYPNKSVAADMDADGYDEVVAMYYNSDSKNIIIRELDHHDNTFKNKVSYSVAAEPANAGETIFKYRQSLVSADIDGDGKDEILLTNGTLFLIYDDDYDLLYETTIAPLKTESIAVLRVAAADFDGDGKSGIILVNGADNDEITAKVAIYDWDGSALTTALAWQSVQNVSVGLQSCAVAAGDIDGDNIPELVFAGAKTDSDSATIMVMDVSADANSNLLYQMIDAYKNNGEAGEWILSVACEDLDGDQVDEIVCWNSIYALSGSGAGGDPFTLDFYNGGENVFGTNTFADMLALGDVNDDEKADIVLIDEGKDYLNVYTVGSGALVRLAHVPVEKKSGDIGGSLCLPDVDRDSKILSYLNHELKFTEPRIIAVITSPPYWSGIAQADNYTSMTYGDIQASGSETTNSYGFSVSASFGVSAETPLFGSALSVEVKATIENSFTWTYADSTEITTTRGFTASGGEDKVVFSAIPFDCYYYTIVGSPKTSEIGTQTVVSIPRTPVILSQSRSYYNANNGDGEDIDETVLSFTMGDPLSYPDSGDRDAISTAKGGKGLYTNDNHCQTIAQGNGSTSLSITKLEEEAVSFDYDLAISVEKEVVVSGVLTGSGLGFNYGYGYTNSVSSGTFVEVAVGDIINAPDYAGHKFKYGLMAYPETKGDQQFTVVTCWVDPL
;
A
#
# COMPACT_ATOMS: atom_id res chain seq x y z
N MET A 1 42.86 -0.71 -62.19
CA MET A 1 41.47 -0.64 -62.69
C MET A 1 40.59 -1.43 -61.76
N GLY A 2 39.60 -0.78 -61.12
CA GLY A 2 38.36 -1.40 -60.66
C GLY A 2 38.39 -2.31 -59.42
N ARG A 3 37.96 -1.71 -58.29
CA ARG A 3 37.21 -2.28 -57.15
C ARG A 3 37.88 -3.34 -56.26
N SER A 4 38.16 -2.93 -55.01
CA SER A 4 38.19 -3.80 -53.83
C SER A 4 37.46 -3.08 -52.70
N ALA A 5 36.48 -3.76 -52.10
CA ALA A 5 35.66 -3.29 -50.99
C ALA A 5 36.47 -3.26 -49.69
N ARG A 6 36.26 -2.24 -48.86
CA ARG A 6 36.78 -2.17 -47.48
C ARG A 6 35.61 -1.93 -46.52
N MET A 7 35.28 -2.98 -45.77
CA MET A 7 34.71 -2.94 -44.43
C MET A 7 35.73 -2.26 -43.50
N ALA A 8 35.29 -1.33 -42.65
CA ALA A 8 36.10 -0.85 -41.52
C ALA A 8 35.20 -0.45 -40.34
N PHE A 9 35.52 -1.10 -39.22
CA PHE A 9 35.20 -0.81 -37.82
C PHE A 9 35.02 0.68 -37.48
N PHE A 10 33.96 0.99 -36.70
CA PHE A 10 33.89 2.20 -35.88
C PHE A 10 34.18 1.82 -34.43
N GLY A 11 35.31 2.32 -33.93
CA GLY A 11 35.62 2.37 -32.50
C GLY A 11 35.22 3.75 -31.96
N LEU A 12 34.44 3.74 -30.88
CA LEU A 12 34.03 4.90 -30.11
C LEU A 12 35.23 5.38 -29.26
N LEU A 13 35.61 6.65 -29.39
CA LEU A 13 36.64 7.29 -28.57
C LEU A 13 35.98 8.40 -27.75
N LEU A 14 36.11 8.30 -26.43
CA LEU A 14 35.77 9.34 -25.46
C LEU A 14 36.44 10.67 -25.81
N ALA A 15 35.70 11.77 -25.67
CA ALA A 15 36.27 13.10 -25.51
C ALA A 15 35.53 13.84 -24.38
N ALA A 16 36.24 14.03 -23.27
CA ALA A 16 35.90 14.96 -22.21
C ALA A 16 35.92 16.40 -22.75
N GLY A 17 34.86 17.17 -22.49
CA GLY A 17 34.73 18.57 -22.86
C GLY A 17 34.31 19.40 -21.64
N VAL A 18 35.21 20.28 -21.26
CA VAL A 18 35.22 21.14 -20.07
C VAL A 18 34.12 22.22 -20.14
N LEU A 19 33.54 22.54 -18.97
CA LEU A 19 32.69 23.71 -18.73
C LEU A 19 33.28 25.01 -19.31
N SER A 20 32.48 25.73 -20.09
CA SER A 20 32.59 27.18 -20.20
C SER A 20 31.22 27.82 -20.10
N CYS A 21 31.03 28.53 -19.00
CA CYS A 21 30.03 29.58 -18.80
C CYS A 21 30.15 30.60 -19.94
N ASP A 22 29.07 30.85 -20.67
CA ASP A 22 28.85 32.12 -21.34
C ASP A 22 27.37 32.50 -21.26
N LEU A 23 27.19 33.72 -20.76
CA LEU A 23 25.98 34.45 -20.46
C LEU A 23 25.26 34.92 -21.74
N LEU A 24 23.93 34.98 -21.66
CA LEU A 24 23.02 35.91 -22.34
C LEU A 24 22.78 35.69 -23.86
N GLY A 25 21.68 35.02 -24.15
CA GLY A 25 20.94 35.13 -25.40
C GLY A 25 19.47 34.81 -25.15
N SER A 26 18.67 35.85 -24.92
CA SER A 26 17.21 35.80 -24.88
C SER A 26 16.67 35.45 -26.26
N ASP A 27 16.02 34.31 -26.38
CA ASP A 27 15.09 34.02 -27.47
C ASP A 27 13.88 33.36 -26.82
N ASP A 28 13.00 34.21 -26.27
CA ASP A 28 11.67 33.87 -25.80
C ASP A 28 10.84 33.51 -27.04
N GLY A 29 10.95 32.25 -27.47
CA GLY A 29 9.94 31.61 -28.30
C GLY A 29 8.94 30.94 -27.37
N ASP A 30 7.93 31.69 -26.94
CA ASP A 30 6.75 31.18 -26.23
C ASP A 30 6.08 30.09 -27.09
N ASP A 31 6.36 28.83 -26.76
CA ASP A 31 5.48 27.71 -27.07
C ASP A 31 4.55 27.59 -25.85
N GLU A 32 3.52 28.45 -25.79
CA GLU A 32 2.48 28.41 -24.77
C GLU A 32 1.67 27.11 -24.93
N SER A 33 2.14 25.98 -24.39
CA SER A 33 1.20 24.99 -23.87
C SER A 33 0.54 25.64 -22.66
N SER A 34 -0.76 25.91 -22.74
CA SER A 34 -1.49 26.56 -21.65
C SER A 34 -1.44 25.69 -20.39
N ASP A 35 -0.78 26.19 -19.35
CA ASP A 35 -0.72 25.59 -18.00
C ASP A 35 -2.10 25.07 -17.55
N ILE A 36 -2.19 23.78 -17.19
CA ILE A 36 -3.42 23.10 -16.81
C ILE A 36 -4.15 23.83 -15.69
N ARG A 37 -3.42 24.46 -14.75
CA ARG A 37 -4.03 25.22 -13.66
C ARG A 37 -4.81 26.41 -14.21
N THR A 38 -4.33 27.03 -15.28
CA THR A 38 -5.03 28.12 -15.97
C THR A 38 -6.30 27.61 -16.66
N ILE A 39 -6.22 26.48 -17.39
CA ILE A 39 -7.38 25.83 -18.02
C ILE A 39 -8.45 25.51 -16.97
N LEU A 40 -8.06 24.82 -15.89
CA LEU A 40 -8.96 24.40 -14.83
C LEU A 40 -9.59 25.59 -14.10
N THR A 41 -8.80 26.63 -13.81
CA THR A 41 -9.31 27.88 -13.20
C THR A 41 -10.33 28.57 -14.10
N ASN A 42 -10.08 28.63 -15.42
CA ASN A 42 -11.04 29.18 -16.39
C ASN A 42 -12.34 28.35 -16.45
N LEU A 43 -12.24 27.03 -16.30
CA LEU A 43 -13.38 26.12 -16.21
C LEU A 43 -14.09 26.14 -14.84
N GLY A 44 -13.56 26.89 -13.87
CA GLY A 44 -14.17 27.10 -12.55
C GLY A 44 -13.73 26.11 -11.47
N VAL A 45 -12.69 25.31 -11.71
CA VAL A 45 -12.05 24.47 -10.71
C VAL A 45 -11.15 25.33 -9.84
N ASP A 46 -11.33 25.25 -8.53
CA ASP A 46 -10.44 25.89 -7.56
C ASP A 46 -9.17 25.03 -7.39
N THR A 47 -8.06 25.50 -7.94
CA THR A 47 -6.77 24.79 -7.93
C THR A 47 -5.90 25.16 -6.72
N ASP A 48 -6.26 26.20 -5.97
CA ASP A 48 -5.49 26.72 -4.83
C ASP A 48 -6.02 26.22 -3.48
N SER A 49 -7.31 25.88 -3.39
CA SER A 49 -7.96 25.47 -2.13
C SER A 49 -8.53 24.05 -2.11
N VAL A 50 -7.98 23.17 -2.97
CA VAL A 50 -8.33 21.75 -2.97
C VAL A 50 -8.09 21.16 -1.58
N ALA A 51 -9.13 20.54 -1.02
CA ALA A 51 -9.04 19.88 0.27
C ALA A 51 -7.87 18.88 0.27
N SER A 52 -7.04 18.94 1.31
CA SER A 52 -6.04 17.92 1.57
C SER A 52 -6.68 16.55 1.70
N ARG A 53 -5.91 15.51 1.39
CA ARG A 53 -6.37 14.14 1.57
C ARG A 53 -6.81 13.92 3.02
N LYS A 54 -7.79 13.03 3.16
CA LYS A 54 -8.16 12.47 4.43
C LYS A 54 -7.57 11.06 4.56
N ASP A 55 -7.01 10.74 5.71
CA ASP A 55 -6.71 9.34 6.05
C ASP A 55 -8.02 8.56 6.26
N ALA A 56 -7.94 7.24 6.52
CA ALA A 56 -9.12 6.42 6.83
C ALA A 56 -9.94 6.98 8.01
N LYS A 57 -9.30 7.80 8.87
CA LYS A 57 -9.87 8.45 10.05
C LYS A 57 -10.57 9.78 9.73
N GLY A 58 -10.54 10.29 8.50
CA GLY A 58 -11.12 11.58 8.12
C GLY A 58 -10.27 12.81 8.51
N ASN A 59 -9.06 12.60 9.05
CA ASN A 59 -8.12 13.64 9.43
C ASN A 59 -7.37 14.16 8.22
N THR A 60 -7.02 15.45 8.22
CA THR A 60 -6.22 16.01 7.13
C THR A 60 -4.80 15.43 7.17
N VAL A 61 -4.40 14.74 6.11
CA VAL A 61 -3.02 14.30 5.90
C VAL A 61 -2.16 15.50 5.55
N ASP A 62 -0.97 15.60 6.16
CA ASP A 62 0.02 16.60 5.80
C ASP A 62 0.56 16.28 4.39
N PRO A 63 0.40 17.17 3.39
CA PRO A 63 0.92 16.93 2.06
C PRO A 63 2.45 16.73 2.01
N GLY A 64 3.20 17.22 3.00
CA GLY A 64 4.65 17.06 3.10
C GLY A 64 5.11 15.72 3.69
N LEU A 65 4.19 14.89 4.21
CA LEU A 65 4.51 13.58 4.76
C LEU A 65 4.81 12.62 3.59
N ASN A 66 6.00 12.01 3.62
CA ASN A 66 6.40 11.02 2.62
C ASN A 66 5.49 9.77 2.76
N PRO A 67 4.78 9.33 1.71
CA PRO A 67 3.93 8.14 1.78
C PRO A 67 4.69 6.88 2.19
N LEU A 68 6.00 6.82 1.89
CA LEU A 68 6.87 5.70 2.20
C LEU A 68 7.52 5.76 3.60
N GLY A 69 7.08 6.70 4.45
CA GLY A 69 7.51 6.82 5.86
C GLY A 69 8.91 7.42 6.04
N SER A 70 9.95 6.73 5.57
CA SER A 70 11.36 7.03 5.82
C SER A 70 11.99 7.93 4.74
N SER A 71 13.11 8.60 5.04
CA SER A 71 13.83 9.41 4.03
C SER A 71 14.42 8.56 2.89
N ARG A 72 14.63 7.27 3.15
CA ARG A 72 15.00 6.24 2.19
C ARG A 72 14.18 4.97 2.40
N THR A 73 13.62 4.43 1.34
CA THR A 73 12.74 3.26 1.39
C THR A 73 13.24 2.18 0.45
N ILE A 74 13.32 0.96 0.94
CA ILE A 74 13.56 -0.24 0.13
C ILE A 74 12.23 -0.65 -0.49
N LEU A 75 12.17 -0.81 -1.81
CA LEU A 75 10.94 -1.25 -2.47
C LEU A 75 10.77 -2.76 -2.34
N SER A 76 11.74 -3.52 -2.84
CA SER A 76 11.74 -4.98 -2.80
C SER A 76 12.98 -5.39 -2.01
N LYS A 77 12.80 -5.69 -0.72
CA LYS A 77 13.90 -6.14 0.12
C LYS A 77 14.20 -7.59 -0.19
N GLU A 78 15.27 -7.85 -0.94
CA GLU A 78 15.81 -9.19 -1.10
C GLU A 78 16.71 -9.45 0.12
N SER A 79 16.30 -10.39 0.96
CA SER A 79 16.98 -10.66 2.23
C SER A 79 17.92 -11.85 2.12
N GLU A 80 19.11 -11.76 2.68
CA GLU A 80 19.99 -12.90 2.89
C GLU A 80 19.67 -13.64 4.17
N ILE A 81 20.03 -14.92 4.20
CA ILE A 81 19.85 -15.73 5.41
C ILE A 81 21.09 -15.66 6.29
N PHE A 82 20.98 -15.07 7.49
CA PHE A 82 22.01 -15.14 8.52
C PHE A 82 21.63 -16.12 9.64
N PHE A 83 22.51 -17.09 9.91
CA PHE A 83 22.39 -17.97 11.08
C PHE A 83 23.62 -17.87 11.98
N SER A 84 23.42 -17.39 13.22
CA SER A 84 24.47 -17.32 14.22
C SER A 84 24.75 -18.66 14.89
N GLY A 85 26.02 -18.98 15.11
CA GLY A 85 26.43 -20.18 15.86
C GLY A 85 26.48 -21.47 15.04
N ALA A 86 26.40 -21.39 13.71
CA ALA A 86 26.68 -22.51 12.81
C ALA A 86 28.14 -22.96 12.92
N TYR A 87 28.41 -24.27 13.04
CA TYR A 87 29.73 -24.86 12.85
C TYR A 87 29.72 -25.67 11.53
N TYR A 88 30.83 -25.70 10.79
CA TYR A 88 31.01 -26.69 9.72
C TYR A 88 32.50 -26.94 9.54
N ASP A 89 32.95 -28.19 9.67
CA ASP A 89 34.32 -28.55 9.33
C ASP A 89 34.43 -29.92 8.63
N ALA A 90 34.92 -29.93 7.41
CA ALA A 90 35.22 -31.19 6.73
C ALA A 90 36.63 -31.74 7.02
N ASP A 91 37.62 -30.95 7.49
CA ASP A 91 38.97 -31.46 7.86
C ASP A 91 39.94 -30.49 8.64
N SER A 92 39.67 -29.19 8.88
CA SER A 92 40.34 -28.35 9.92
C SER A 92 39.81 -26.90 10.20
N GLY A 93 38.82 -26.35 9.49
CA GLY A 93 38.71 -24.88 9.31
C GLY A 93 37.37 -24.22 9.66
N GLN A 94 37.22 -23.85 10.93
CA GLN A 94 36.05 -23.25 11.60
C GLN A 94 35.31 -22.13 10.82
N LYS A 95 33.97 -22.20 10.84
CA LYS A 95 33.01 -21.20 10.36
C LYS A 95 32.05 -20.88 11.52
N THR A 96 31.59 -19.63 11.64
CA THR A 96 30.81 -19.15 12.80
C THR A 96 29.43 -18.59 12.44
N ALA A 97 29.19 -18.35 11.14
CA ALA A 97 27.93 -17.91 10.57
C ALA A 97 27.77 -18.40 9.13
N VAL A 98 26.52 -18.60 8.71
CA VAL A 98 26.12 -18.91 7.33
C VAL A 98 25.41 -17.69 6.74
N PHE A 99 25.81 -17.30 5.52
CA PHE A 99 25.13 -16.37 4.63
C PHE A 99 24.69 -17.17 3.39
N SER A 100 23.45 -17.03 2.95
CA SER A 100 22.98 -17.69 1.73
C SER A 100 22.13 -16.72 0.93
N THR A 101 22.55 -16.43 -0.30
CA THR A 101 21.83 -15.57 -1.27
C THR A 101 21.35 -16.37 -2.48
N ALA A 102 21.84 -17.61 -2.65
CA ALA A 102 21.49 -18.45 -3.78
C ALA A 102 20.99 -19.80 -3.28
N PHE A 103 19.78 -20.18 -3.67
CA PHE A 103 19.16 -21.48 -3.41
C PHE A 103 19.88 -22.67 -4.08
N ASP A 104 21.02 -22.42 -4.74
CA ASP A 104 21.94 -23.49 -5.06
C ASP A 104 22.71 -23.85 -3.79
N ASN A 105 23.19 -25.09 -3.63
CA ASN A 105 23.87 -25.51 -2.40
C ASN A 105 25.24 -24.80 -2.17
N THR A 106 25.45 -23.56 -2.64
CA THR A 106 26.65 -22.75 -2.37
C THR A 106 26.47 -21.92 -1.09
N THR A 107 26.94 -22.49 0.02
CA THR A 107 26.94 -21.79 1.31
C THR A 107 28.05 -20.74 1.32
N TYR A 108 27.71 -19.45 1.41
CA TYR A 108 28.68 -18.44 1.81
C TYR A 108 28.83 -18.52 3.33
N SER A 109 30.05 -18.69 3.81
CA SER A 109 30.30 -18.78 5.25
C SER A 109 31.32 -17.74 5.63
N LYS A 110 31.00 -16.90 6.60
CA LYS A 110 31.93 -15.91 7.10
C LYS A 110 32.72 -16.50 8.26
N ALA A 111 34.05 -16.52 8.10
CA ALA A 111 34.94 -16.95 9.15
C ALA A 111 35.22 -15.78 10.08
N ASP A 112 34.83 -15.90 11.35
CA ASP A 112 35.29 -15.01 12.41
C ASP A 112 36.47 -15.63 13.15
N SER A 113 37.52 -14.82 13.37
CA SER A 113 38.66 -15.23 14.18
C SER A 113 38.33 -15.34 15.67
N ASP A 114 37.32 -14.61 16.14
CA ASP A 114 36.76 -14.77 17.48
C ASP A 114 35.61 -15.78 17.45
N THR A 115 35.81 -16.94 18.06
CA THR A 115 34.79 -18.00 18.18
C THR A 115 34.16 -18.06 19.57
N THR A 116 34.46 -17.11 20.46
CA THR A 116 33.94 -17.13 21.84
C THR A 116 32.44 -16.97 21.88
N TRP A 117 31.87 -16.11 21.03
CA TRP A 117 30.45 -15.85 20.93
C TRP A 117 29.62 -17.08 20.50
N THR A 118 30.20 -18.00 19.72
CA THR A 118 29.54 -19.26 19.34
C THR A 118 29.56 -20.31 20.45
N THR A 119 30.09 -19.98 21.64
CA THR A 119 30.11 -20.84 22.83
C THR A 119 29.10 -20.43 23.90
N TYR A 120 28.38 -19.34 23.68
CA TYR A 120 27.32 -18.86 24.57
C TYR A 120 26.01 -18.69 23.76
N PRO A 121 24.84 -18.69 24.44
CA PRO A 121 23.60 -18.27 23.80
C PRO A 121 23.77 -16.89 23.17
N ASN A 122 23.31 -16.76 21.93
CA ASN A 122 23.43 -15.53 21.16
C ASN A 122 22.10 -15.21 20.47
N LYS A 123 21.92 -13.93 20.12
CA LYS A 123 20.83 -13.41 19.31
C LYS A 123 21.41 -12.58 18.18
N SER A 124 20.68 -12.53 17.07
CA SER A 124 21.02 -11.69 15.93
C SER A 124 19.77 -11.00 15.41
N VAL A 125 19.95 -9.78 14.91
CA VAL A 125 18.92 -9.00 14.25
C VAL A 125 19.53 -8.28 13.04
N ALA A 126 18.71 -7.99 12.04
CA ALA A 126 19.03 -7.13 10.91
C ALA A 126 18.62 -5.70 11.27
N ALA A 127 19.49 -4.72 11.06
CA ALA A 127 19.24 -3.34 11.47
C ALA A 127 19.90 -2.36 10.50
N ASP A 128 19.20 -1.33 10.05
CA ASP A 128 19.79 -0.22 9.28
C ASP A 128 20.42 0.78 10.27
N MET A 129 21.71 0.59 10.58
CA MET A 129 22.39 1.37 11.62
C MET A 129 22.90 2.71 11.10
N ASP A 130 22.96 2.93 9.79
CA ASP A 130 23.54 4.15 9.20
C ASP A 130 22.60 4.91 8.26
N ALA A 131 21.34 4.47 8.16
CA ALA A 131 20.28 5.00 7.30
C ALA A 131 20.68 4.98 5.81
N ASP A 132 21.49 4.01 5.39
CA ASP A 132 21.83 3.83 3.98
C ASP A 132 20.76 3.05 3.20
N GLY A 133 19.85 2.37 3.91
CA GLY A 133 18.79 1.51 3.40
C GLY A 133 19.23 0.05 3.19
N TYR A 134 20.41 -0.35 3.66
CA TYR A 134 20.85 -1.73 3.77
C TYR A 134 21.02 -2.08 5.25
N ASP A 135 20.84 -3.36 5.58
CA ASP A 135 20.99 -3.81 6.96
C ASP A 135 22.44 -4.15 7.31
N GLU A 136 22.83 -3.80 8.53
CA GLU A 136 23.88 -4.50 9.26
C GLU A 136 23.34 -5.72 10.00
N VAL A 137 24.23 -6.66 10.29
CA VAL A 137 23.93 -7.75 11.24
C VAL A 137 24.44 -7.38 12.63
N VAL A 138 23.52 -7.15 13.56
CA VAL A 138 23.83 -6.95 14.97
C VAL A 138 23.64 -8.26 15.73
N ALA A 139 24.69 -8.71 16.42
CA ALA A 139 24.67 -9.93 17.22
C ALA A 139 25.01 -9.63 18.69
N MET A 140 24.23 -10.19 19.62
CA MET A 140 24.53 -10.16 21.05
C MET A 140 24.83 -11.55 21.59
N TYR A 141 25.70 -11.62 22.60
CA TYR A 141 25.83 -12.84 23.41
C TYR A 141 26.14 -12.50 24.87
N TYR A 142 25.69 -13.36 25.78
CA TYR A 142 26.01 -13.25 27.20
C TYR A 142 27.16 -14.18 27.57
N ASN A 143 28.33 -13.62 27.84
CA ASN A 143 29.47 -14.37 28.32
C ASN A 143 29.35 -14.58 29.84
N SER A 144 28.91 -15.78 30.24
CA SER A 144 28.67 -16.12 31.65
C SER A 144 29.94 -16.21 32.51
N ASP A 145 31.12 -16.40 31.92
CA ASP A 145 32.40 -16.41 32.63
C ASP A 145 32.81 -15.01 33.07
N SER A 146 32.61 -14.02 32.20
CA SER A 146 32.91 -12.60 32.46
C SER A 146 31.73 -11.81 32.99
N LYS A 147 30.51 -12.35 32.90
CA LYS A 147 29.23 -11.71 33.21
C LYS A 147 28.98 -10.44 32.39
N ASN A 148 29.40 -10.47 31.14
CA ASN A 148 29.22 -9.36 30.21
C ASN A 148 28.25 -9.74 29.10
N ILE A 149 27.38 -8.80 28.77
CA ILE A 149 26.69 -8.76 27.48
C ILE A 149 27.65 -8.11 26.50
N ILE A 150 27.89 -8.76 25.37
CA ILE A 150 28.72 -8.22 24.28
C ILE A 150 27.82 -8.03 23.07
N ILE A 151 27.85 -6.83 22.47
CA ILE A 151 27.19 -6.52 21.20
C ILE A 151 28.27 -6.40 20.13
N ARG A 152 28.02 -7.03 18.99
CA ARG A 152 28.88 -7.04 17.83
C ARG A 152 28.09 -6.66 16.60
N GLU A 153 28.77 -6.04 15.67
CA GLU A 153 28.22 -5.65 14.38
C GLU A 153 29.02 -6.31 13.28
N LEU A 154 28.32 -6.75 12.24
CA LEU A 154 28.90 -7.04 10.95
C LEU A 154 28.30 -6.09 9.92
N ASP A 155 29.09 -5.10 9.56
CA ASP A 155 28.92 -4.28 8.38
C ASP A 155 29.43 -5.03 7.14
N HIS A 156 28.62 -5.06 6.09
CA HIS A 156 28.97 -5.66 4.80
C HIS A 156 30.25 -5.05 4.21
N HIS A 157 30.45 -3.73 4.36
CA HIS A 157 31.62 -3.02 3.86
C HIS A 157 32.92 -3.53 4.48
N ASP A 158 32.92 -3.80 5.79
CA ASP A 158 34.11 -4.15 6.55
C ASP A 158 34.39 -5.65 6.60
N ASN A 159 33.42 -6.45 6.17
CA ASN A 159 33.51 -7.91 6.05
C ASN A 159 34.01 -8.65 7.30
N THR A 160 33.92 -8.05 8.48
CA THR A 160 34.44 -8.60 9.75
C THR A 160 33.58 -8.18 10.94
N PHE A 161 33.29 -9.10 11.86
CA PHE A 161 32.55 -8.78 13.08
C PHE A 161 33.41 -7.95 14.05
N LYS A 162 32.86 -6.82 14.51
CA LYS A 162 33.52 -5.93 15.48
C LYS A 162 32.75 -5.88 16.78
N ASN A 163 33.47 -5.94 17.91
CA ASN A 163 32.86 -5.70 19.22
C ASN A 163 32.58 -4.19 19.34
N LYS A 164 31.32 -3.84 19.58
CA LYS A 164 30.87 -2.46 19.77
C LYS A 164 30.66 -2.16 21.25
N VAL A 165 29.96 -3.06 21.95
CA VAL A 165 29.63 -2.90 23.38
C VAL A 165 30.17 -4.06 24.21
N SER A 166 30.58 -3.73 25.44
CA SER A 166 30.81 -4.72 26.51
C SER A 166 30.19 -4.20 27.81
N TYR A 167 28.99 -4.67 28.13
CA TYR A 167 28.21 -4.24 29.29
C TYR A 167 28.29 -5.26 30.43
N SER A 168 28.75 -4.84 31.61
CA SER A 168 28.89 -5.72 32.77
C SER A 168 27.59 -5.82 33.58
N VAL A 169 27.10 -7.06 33.77
CA VAL A 169 25.86 -7.33 34.50
C VAL A 169 26.16 -7.44 36.01
N ALA A 170 25.52 -6.58 36.80
CA ALA A 170 25.80 -6.43 38.24
C ALA A 170 25.44 -7.67 39.09
N ALA A 171 24.42 -8.44 38.70
CA ALA A 171 24.01 -9.66 39.39
C ALA A 171 23.35 -10.66 38.42
N GLU A 172 23.63 -11.94 38.63
CA GLU A 172 22.91 -13.02 37.94
C GLU A 172 21.46 -13.08 38.45
N PRO A 173 20.46 -13.31 37.59
CA PRO A 173 19.13 -13.63 38.07
C PRO A 173 19.17 -14.92 38.89
N ALA A 174 18.57 -14.92 40.08
CA ALA A 174 18.43 -16.13 40.89
C ALA A 174 17.69 -17.23 40.10
N ASN A 175 18.15 -18.49 40.25
CA ASN A 175 17.45 -19.70 39.80
C ASN A 175 17.40 -19.98 38.28
N ALA A 176 18.53 -20.00 37.57
CA ALA A 176 18.57 -20.50 36.19
C ALA A 176 18.71 -22.04 36.14
N GLY A 177 17.74 -22.75 35.56
CA GLY A 177 17.95 -24.09 35.01
C GLY A 177 18.72 -24.02 33.67
N GLU A 178 19.49 -25.04 33.30
CA GLU A 178 20.38 -25.03 32.13
C GLU A 178 19.64 -24.87 30.77
N THR A 179 18.39 -25.34 30.68
CA THR A 179 17.62 -25.37 29.41
C THR A 179 17.01 -24.01 29.06
N ILE A 180 16.32 -23.35 30.00
CA ILE A 180 15.65 -22.06 29.77
C ILE A 180 16.65 -20.92 29.65
N PHE A 181 17.85 -21.05 30.25
CA PHE A 181 18.90 -20.02 30.21
C PHE A 181 19.27 -19.58 28.78
N LYS A 182 19.09 -20.44 27.78
CA LYS A 182 19.38 -20.18 26.36
C LYS A 182 18.41 -19.21 25.67
N TYR A 183 17.25 -18.97 26.29
CA TYR A 183 16.13 -18.21 25.71
C TYR A 183 15.72 -17.01 26.58
N ARG A 184 16.59 -16.58 27.50
CA ARG A 184 16.33 -15.44 28.40
C ARG A 184 16.78 -14.10 27.83
N GLN A 185 17.37 -14.13 26.63
CA GLN A 185 17.71 -12.93 25.88
C GLN A 185 16.70 -12.72 24.76
N SER A 186 16.44 -11.47 24.45
CA SER A 186 15.68 -11.01 23.29
C SER A 186 16.46 -9.83 22.72
N LEU A 187 16.52 -9.73 21.40
CA LEU A 187 17.19 -8.66 20.66
C LEU A 187 16.27 -8.23 19.54
N VAL A 188 16.03 -6.93 19.42
CA VAL A 188 15.22 -6.31 18.38
C VAL A 188 15.90 -5.00 17.98
N SER A 189 15.79 -4.65 16.70
CA SER A 189 16.12 -3.34 16.14
C SER A 189 14.83 -2.67 15.70
N ALA A 190 14.77 -1.35 15.85
CA ALA A 190 13.73 -0.50 15.27
C ALA A 190 14.09 0.97 15.42
N ASP A 191 13.68 1.80 14.46
CA ASP A 191 13.64 3.26 14.56
C ASP A 191 12.55 3.69 15.57
N ILE A 192 12.94 3.89 16.84
CA ILE A 192 12.02 4.30 17.92
C ILE A 192 12.01 5.80 18.12
N ASP A 193 12.99 6.53 17.56
CA ASP A 193 13.12 7.98 17.73
C ASP A 193 12.76 8.79 16.47
N GLY A 194 12.62 8.14 15.32
CA GLY A 194 12.18 8.65 14.03
C GLY A 194 13.27 9.33 13.21
N ASP A 195 14.55 9.02 13.45
CA ASP A 195 15.67 9.59 12.70
C ASP A 195 16.05 8.82 11.42
N GLY A 196 15.42 7.67 11.20
CA GLY A 196 15.64 6.78 10.06
C GLY A 196 16.73 5.73 10.26
N LYS A 197 17.31 5.62 11.46
CA LYS A 197 18.22 4.55 11.85
C LYS A 197 17.60 3.70 12.95
N ASP A 198 18.09 2.48 13.06
CA ASP A 198 17.59 1.56 14.07
C ASP A 198 18.33 1.66 15.42
N GLU A 199 17.57 1.81 16.50
CA GLU A 199 18.04 1.58 17.86
C GLU A 199 18.05 0.09 18.20
N ILE A 200 18.93 -0.31 19.13
CA ILE A 200 19.03 -1.69 19.60
C ILE A 200 18.34 -1.87 20.96
N LEU A 201 17.27 -2.67 20.96
CA LEU A 201 16.50 -3.05 22.14
C LEU A 201 16.89 -4.46 22.59
N LEU A 202 17.34 -4.61 23.83
CA LEU A 202 17.76 -5.94 24.32
C LEU A 202 17.31 -6.24 25.73
N THR A 203 17.04 -7.52 25.97
CA THR A 203 16.75 -8.07 27.29
C THR A 203 17.78 -9.12 27.69
N ASN A 204 18.07 -9.21 28.99
CA ASN A 204 18.82 -10.32 29.57
C ASN A 204 18.24 -10.68 30.95
N GLY A 205 17.39 -11.69 31.00
CA GLY A 205 16.64 -12.05 32.20
C GLY A 205 15.59 -10.99 32.53
N THR A 206 15.89 -10.10 33.49
CA THR A 206 15.00 -9.00 33.90
C THR A 206 15.53 -7.62 33.51
N LEU A 207 16.76 -7.57 33.01
CA LEU A 207 17.39 -6.35 32.53
C LEU A 207 16.83 -6.00 31.15
N PHE A 208 16.51 -4.72 30.94
CA PHE A 208 16.15 -4.14 29.66
C PHE A 208 17.06 -2.95 29.38
N LEU A 209 17.66 -2.92 28.20
CA LEU A 209 18.57 -1.87 27.72
C LEU A 209 18.12 -1.37 26.35
N ILE A 210 18.33 -0.09 26.09
CA ILE A 210 18.20 0.55 24.78
C ILE A 210 19.54 1.20 24.45
N TYR A 211 20.09 0.89 23.28
CA TYR A 211 21.26 1.52 22.71
C TYR A 211 20.89 2.29 21.45
N ASP A 212 21.59 3.40 21.25
CA ASP A 212 21.52 4.23 20.04
C ASP A 212 22.18 3.54 18.84
N ASP A 213 22.03 4.10 17.64
CA ASP A 213 22.66 3.63 16.40
C ASP A 213 24.20 3.57 16.51
N ASP A 214 24.76 4.51 17.27
CA ASP A 214 26.20 4.62 17.54
C ASP A 214 26.68 3.77 18.73
N TYR A 215 25.77 2.97 19.31
CA TYR A 215 25.98 2.10 20.48
C TYR A 215 26.15 2.82 21.82
N ASP A 216 25.77 4.10 21.93
CA ASP A 216 25.63 4.76 23.23
C ASP A 216 24.41 4.23 23.99
N LEU A 217 24.55 4.02 25.30
CA LEU A 217 23.45 3.52 26.14
C LEU A 217 22.45 4.65 26.42
N LEU A 218 21.26 4.56 25.85
CA LEU A 218 20.17 5.52 26.03
C LEU A 218 19.36 5.27 27.28
N TYR A 219 19.03 4.00 27.56
CA TYR A 219 18.13 3.64 28.66
C TYR A 219 18.51 2.31 29.31
N GLU A 220 18.37 2.24 30.64
CA GLU A 220 18.58 1.03 31.44
C GLU A 220 17.49 0.91 32.49
N THR A 221 16.85 -0.26 32.57
CA THR A 221 15.95 -0.59 33.69
C THR A 221 15.94 -2.08 34.02
N THR A 222 15.45 -2.41 35.21
CA THR A 222 15.18 -3.79 35.61
C THR A 222 13.69 -3.96 35.84
N ILE A 223 13.07 -4.87 35.09
CA ILE A 223 11.67 -5.24 35.23
C ILE A 223 11.54 -6.31 36.32
N ALA A 224 10.69 -6.07 37.32
CA ALA A 224 10.51 -7.03 38.39
C ALA A 224 9.97 -8.37 37.87
N PRO A 225 10.52 -9.51 38.30
CA PRO A 225 9.98 -10.82 37.94
C PRO A 225 8.58 -10.98 38.53
N LEU A 226 7.67 -11.64 37.80
CA LEU A 226 6.30 -11.88 38.29
C LEU A 226 6.27 -12.80 39.53
N LYS A 227 7.28 -13.67 39.69
CA LYS A 227 7.45 -14.57 40.84
C LYS A 227 8.93 -14.79 41.12
N THR A 228 9.38 -14.45 42.33
CA THR A 228 10.81 -14.43 42.70
C THR A 228 11.51 -15.79 42.60
N GLU A 229 10.77 -16.88 42.81
CA GLU A 229 11.33 -18.24 42.80
C GLU A 229 11.24 -18.91 41.40
N SER A 230 10.61 -18.26 40.43
CA SER A 230 10.43 -18.76 39.07
C SER A 230 11.43 -18.13 38.09
N ILE A 231 11.67 -18.82 36.98
CA ILE A 231 12.51 -18.28 35.92
C ILE A 231 11.74 -17.18 35.19
N ALA A 232 12.27 -15.96 35.25
CA ALA A 232 11.71 -14.81 34.54
C ALA A 232 12.07 -14.83 33.06
N VAL A 233 11.06 -14.56 32.23
CA VAL A 233 11.13 -14.48 30.77
C VAL A 233 10.71 -13.06 30.38
N LEU A 234 11.65 -12.23 29.93
CA LEU A 234 11.35 -10.89 29.43
C LEU A 234 11.67 -10.84 27.94
N ARG A 235 10.65 -10.61 27.10
CA ARG A 235 10.78 -10.46 25.65
C ARG A 235 10.48 -9.03 25.25
N VAL A 236 11.09 -8.62 24.13
CA VAL A 236 10.86 -7.32 23.49
C VAL A 236 10.48 -7.54 22.03
N ALA A 237 9.57 -6.69 21.52
CA ALA A 237 9.23 -6.48 20.12
C ALA A 237 9.05 -4.97 19.87
N ALA A 238 8.98 -4.57 18.62
CA ALA A 238 8.78 -3.19 18.19
C ALA A 238 7.84 -3.16 16.97
N ALA A 239 6.97 -2.16 16.87
CA ALA A 239 6.11 -1.92 15.71
C ALA A 239 5.56 -0.48 15.73
N ASP A 240 5.34 0.10 14.56
CA ASP A 240 4.64 1.39 14.41
C ASP A 240 3.11 1.13 14.43
N PHE A 241 2.44 1.56 15.51
CA PHE A 241 1.01 1.36 15.69
C PHE A 241 0.14 2.54 15.24
N ASP A 242 0.73 3.73 15.02
CA ASP A 242 -0.03 4.94 14.68
C ASP A 242 0.32 5.55 13.32
N GLY A 243 1.33 5.00 12.66
CA GLY A 243 1.79 5.39 11.33
C GLY A 243 2.62 6.66 11.34
N ASP A 244 3.17 7.07 12.49
CA ASP A 244 4.00 8.26 12.60
C ASP A 244 5.47 8.03 12.17
N GLY A 245 5.81 6.78 11.82
CA GLY A 245 7.15 6.35 11.42
C GLY A 245 8.04 5.97 12.61
N LYS A 246 7.54 6.00 13.84
CA LYS A 246 8.27 5.58 15.05
C LYS A 246 7.69 4.31 15.61
N SER A 247 8.57 3.38 15.93
CA SER A 247 8.15 2.13 16.54
C SER A 247 7.84 2.28 18.03
N GLY A 248 6.66 1.82 18.44
CA GLY A 248 6.33 1.56 19.84
C GLY A 248 7.08 0.33 20.36
N ILE A 249 7.51 0.37 21.62
CA ILE A 249 8.29 -0.68 22.29
C ILE A 249 7.34 -1.60 23.07
N ILE A 250 7.32 -2.87 22.72
CA ILE A 250 6.50 -3.90 23.37
C ILE A 250 7.35 -4.72 24.33
N LEU A 251 6.99 -4.73 25.61
CA LEU A 251 7.63 -5.58 26.62
C LEU A 251 6.67 -6.64 27.13
N VAL A 252 7.09 -7.91 27.09
CA VAL A 252 6.34 -9.05 27.60
C VAL A 252 7.10 -9.72 28.74
N ASN A 253 6.51 -9.69 29.94
CA ASN A 253 7.05 -10.25 31.17
C ASN A 253 6.28 -11.52 31.54
N GLY A 254 6.91 -12.67 31.39
CA GLY A 254 6.39 -13.99 31.73
C GLY A 254 7.25 -14.71 32.77
N ALA A 255 6.80 -15.91 33.14
CA ALA A 255 7.51 -16.81 34.03
C ALA A 255 7.27 -18.26 33.65
N ASP A 256 8.25 -19.12 33.92
CA ASP A 256 8.06 -20.57 33.90
C ASP A 256 7.28 -21.02 35.14
N ASN A 257 5.97 -20.78 35.13
CA ASN A 257 5.07 -21.10 36.24
C ASN A 257 3.59 -21.09 35.82
N ASP A 258 2.91 -22.22 35.98
CA ASP A 258 1.49 -22.42 35.67
C ASP A 258 0.51 -21.58 36.49
N GLU A 259 0.93 -21.10 37.66
CA GLU A 259 0.11 -20.21 38.50
C GLU A 259 0.22 -18.73 38.12
N ILE A 260 1.07 -18.37 37.15
CA ILE A 260 1.38 -16.97 36.80
C ILE A 260 1.03 -16.70 35.35
N THR A 261 0.25 -15.65 35.14
CA THR A 261 -0.04 -15.13 33.80
C THR A 261 0.97 -14.05 33.42
N ALA A 262 1.57 -14.20 32.23
CA ALA A 262 2.41 -13.22 31.58
C ALA A 262 1.70 -11.88 31.41
N LYS A 263 2.48 -10.82 31.31
CA LYS A 263 1.96 -9.46 31.12
C LYS A 263 2.64 -8.75 29.97
N VAL A 264 1.90 -7.90 29.28
CA VAL A 264 2.39 -7.03 28.21
C VAL A 264 2.24 -5.56 28.58
N ALA A 265 3.20 -4.72 28.21
CA ALA A 265 3.13 -3.26 28.26
C ALA A 265 3.74 -2.68 26.97
N ILE A 266 3.24 -1.53 26.55
CA ILE A 266 3.71 -0.81 25.35
C ILE A 266 4.17 0.58 25.78
N TYR A 267 5.30 1.01 25.25
CA TYR A 267 5.90 2.29 25.54
C TYR A 267 6.33 3.01 24.26
N ASP A 268 6.20 4.33 24.26
CA ASP A 268 6.79 5.20 23.24
C ASP A 268 8.10 5.77 23.78
N TRP A 269 9.02 6.12 22.88
CA TRP A 269 10.27 6.78 23.22
C TRP A 269 10.18 8.29 22.96
N ASP A 270 10.43 9.11 23.98
CA ASP A 270 10.41 10.57 23.85
C ASP A 270 11.79 11.20 23.56
N GLY A 271 12.80 10.37 23.29
CA GLY A 271 14.21 10.78 23.18
C GLY A 271 14.99 10.72 24.50
N SER A 272 14.31 10.50 25.64
CA SER A 272 14.96 10.49 26.97
C SER A 272 14.38 9.50 27.97
N ALA A 273 13.11 9.13 27.81
CA ALA A 273 12.38 8.27 28.70
C ALA A 273 11.27 7.51 27.95
N LEU A 274 10.86 6.40 28.56
CA LEU A 274 9.70 5.64 28.13
C LEU A 274 8.41 6.32 28.60
N THR A 275 7.52 6.62 27.66
CA THR A 275 6.14 7.05 27.92
C THR A 275 5.21 5.86 27.77
N THR A 276 4.27 5.67 28.69
CA THR A 276 3.38 4.49 28.65
C THR A 276 2.22 4.70 27.68
N ALA A 277 2.20 3.93 26.59
CA ALA A 277 1.04 3.78 25.70
C ALA A 277 0.05 2.76 26.26
N LEU A 278 0.55 1.58 26.68
CA LEU A 278 -0.24 0.52 27.33
C LEU A 278 0.39 0.11 28.66
N ALA A 279 -0.33 0.33 29.76
CA ALA A 279 0.09 -0.16 31.06
C ALA A 279 -0.01 -1.69 31.15
N TRP A 280 0.84 -2.33 31.96
CA TRP A 280 0.89 -3.79 32.13
C TRP A 280 -0.50 -4.48 32.20
N GLN A 281 -0.84 -5.25 31.19
CA GLN A 281 -2.05 -6.08 31.11
C GLN A 281 -1.71 -7.57 31.06
N SER A 282 -2.60 -8.43 31.56
CA SER A 282 -2.40 -9.88 31.48
C SER A 282 -2.61 -10.39 30.06
N VAL A 283 -1.71 -11.26 29.60
CA VAL A 283 -1.85 -11.98 28.33
C VAL A 283 -2.73 -13.21 28.57
N GLN A 284 -4.05 -13.00 28.48
CA GLN A 284 -5.06 -14.03 28.70
C GLN A 284 -6.32 -13.75 27.89
N ASN A 285 -7.01 -14.81 27.49
CA ASN A 285 -8.39 -14.73 27.01
C ASN A 285 -9.38 -15.01 28.17
N VAL A 286 -10.64 -15.29 27.85
CA VAL A 286 -11.70 -15.53 28.85
C VAL A 286 -11.45 -16.78 29.71
N SER A 287 -10.66 -17.75 29.21
CA SER A 287 -10.55 -19.08 29.83
C SER A 287 -9.13 -19.48 30.22
N VAL A 288 -8.09 -18.90 29.61
CA VAL A 288 -6.69 -19.33 29.71
C VAL A 288 -5.74 -18.13 29.64
N GLY A 289 -4.66 -18.15 30.43
CA GLY A 289 -3.53 -17.23 30.31
C GLY A 289 -2.27 -17.91 29.78
N LEU A 290 -1.29 -17.12 29.33
CA LEU A 290 0.05 -17.60 29.00
C LEU A 290 0.99 -17.45 30.20
N GLN A 291 1.92 -18.39 30.42
CA GLN A 291 2.91 -18.34 31.50
C GLN A 291 4.19 -17.62 31.05
N SER A 292 4.86 -18.21 30.06
CA SER A 292 6.00 -17.70 29.33
C SER A 292 5.59 -17.57 27.86
N CYS A 293 5.81 -16.41 27.25
CA CYS A 293 5.46 -16.21 25.85
C CYS A 293 6.47 -15.36 25.10
N ALA A 294 6.56 -15.64 23.81
CA ALA A 294 7.13 -14.76 22.81
C ALA A 294 6.05 -13.81 22.28
N VAL A 295 6.49 -12.76 21.58
CA VAL A 295 5.63 -11.77 20.95
C VAL A 295 6.19 -11.44 19.57
N ALA A 296 5.29 -11.28 18.60
CA ALA A 296 5.52 -10.68 17.30
C ALA A 296 4.44 -9.63 17.05
N ALA A 297 4.67 -8.75 16.08
CA ALA A 297 3.70 -7.79 15.58
C ALA A 297 3.58 -7.92 14.06
N GLY A 298 2.39 -7.68 13.52
CA GLY A 298 2.08 -7.73 12.09
C GLY A 298 0.62 -7.35 11.83
N ASP A 299 0.26 -6.94 10.63
CA ASP A 299 -1.12 -6.58 10.24
C ASP A 299 -1.92 -7.86 9.95
N ILE A 300 -2.57 -8.41 10.97
CA ILE A 300 -3.18 -9.74 10.92
C ILE A 300 -4.63 -9.67 10.43
N ASP A 301 -5.29 -8.50 10.51
CA ASP A 301 -6.68 -8.32 10.09
C ASP A 301 -6.88 -7.43 8.85
N GLY A 302 -5.81 -6.85 8.31
CA GLY A 302 -5.78 -6.10 7.07
C GLY A 302 -6.22 -4.63 7.23
N ASP A 303 -6.22 -4.10 8.45
CA ASP A 303 -6.55 -2.70 8.73
C ASP A 303 -5.33 -1.75 8.66
N ASN A 304 -4.15 -2.29 8.33
CA ASN A 304 -2.85 -1.63 8.25
C ASN A 304 -2.32 -1.12 9.62
N ILE A 305 -2.88 -1.58 10.74
CA ILE A 305 -2.32 -1.38 12.08
C ILE A 305 -1.78 -2.73 12.57
N PRO A 306 -0.52 -2.83 13.01
CA PRO A 306 0.01 -4.10 13.50
C PRO A 306 -0.68 -4.60 14.79
N GLU A 307 -1.24 -5.81 14.75
CA GLU A 307 -1.67 -6.59 15.91
C GLU A 307 -0.49 -7.15 16.70
N LEU A 308 -0.73 -7.53 17.96
CA LEU A 308 0.23 -8.30 18.74
C LEU A 308 -0.13 -9.78 18.82
N VAL A 309 0.81 -10.62 18.41
CA VAL A 309 0.67 -12.08 18.46
C VAL A 309 1.56 -12.66 19.54
N PHE A 310 0.94 -13.29 20.54
CA PHE A 310 1.63 -13.95 21.65
C PHE A 310 1.60 -15.46 21.48
N ALA A 311 2.74 -16.13 21.67
CA ALA A 311 2.83 -17.58 21.64
C ALA A 311 3.53 -18.11 22.88
N GLY A 312 2.89 -19.02 23.63
CA GLY A 312 3.43 -19.47 24.91
C GLY A 312 2.73 -20.65 25.56
N ALA A 313 3.30 -21.15 26.66
CA ALA A 313 2.72 -22.21 27.48
C ALA A 313 1.48 -21.71 28.22
N LYS A 314 0.41 -22.50 28.29
CA LYS A 314 -0.85 -22.15 28.96
C LYS A 314 -0.76 -22.32 30.46
N THR A 315 -1.44 -21.49 31.24
CA THR A 315 -1.52 -21.58 32.71
C THR A 315 -2.33 -22.78 33.22
N ASP A 316 -3.13 -23.43 32.37
CA ASP A 316 -4.07 -24.48 32.77
C ASP A 316 -3.69 -25.91 32.31
N SER A 317 -2.66 -26.04 31.47
CA SER A 317 -2.13 -27.33 31.01
C SER A 317 -0.71 -27.19 30.46
N ASP A 318 -0.01 -28.31 30.26
CA ASP A 318 1.35 -28.35 29.67
C ASP A 318 1.40 -28.06 28.15
N SER A 319 0.32 -27.52 27.59
CA SER A 319 0.21 -27.22 26.16
C SER A 319 0.48 -25.76 25.89
N ALA A 320 1.00 -25.44 24.70
CA ALA A 320 1.11 -24.05 24.27
C ALA A 320 -0.08 -23.58 23.46
N THR A 321 -0.21 -22.27 23.32
CA THR A 321 -1.18 -21.64 22.43
C THR A 321 -0.68 -20.30 21.90
N ILE A 322 -1.35 -19.85 20.83
CA ILE A 322 -1.27 -18.50 20.29
C ILE A 322 -2.44 -17.68 20.88
N MET A 323 -2.23 -16.38 21.10
CA MET A 323 -3.27 -15.39 21.39
C MET A 323 -2.97 -14.14 20.58
N VAL A 324 -4.00 -13.46 20.08
CA VAL A 324 -3.88 -12.19 19.35
C VAL A 324 -4.47 -11.08 20.20
N MET A 325 -3.82 -9.92 20.23
CA MET A 325 -4.38 -8.67 20.71
C MET A 325 -4.59 -7.76 19.51
N ASP A 326 -5.86 -7.49 19.24
CA ASP A 326 -6.36 -6.46 18.33
C ASP A 326 -5.80 -5.11 18.75
N VAL A 327 -5.21 -4.38 17.80
CA VAL A 327 -4.79 -2.99 17.97
C VAL A 327 -5.57 -2.13 16.99
N SER A 328 -6.72 -1.62 17.43
CA SER A 328 -7.59 -0.79 16.57
C SER A 328 -7.64 0.66 17.04
N ALA A 329 -8.11 1.56 16.19
CA ALA A 329 -8.32 2.97 16.55
C ALA A 329 -9.79 3.28 16.90
N ASP A 330 -10.04 3.99 18.00
CA ASP A 330 -11.36 4.54 18.30
C ASP A 330 -11.73 5.72 17.37
N ALA A 331 -12.98 6.19 17.44
CA ALA A 331 -13.45 7.31 16.62
C ALA A 331 -12.72 8.66 16.86
N ASN A 332 -11.89 8.76 17.90
CA ASN A 332 -11.02 9.90 18.18
C ASN A 332 -9.53 9.58 17.94
N SER A 333 -9.23 8.47 17.26
CA SER A 333 -7.87 8.01 16.95
C SER A 333 -7.04 7.59 18.16
N ASN A 334 -7.67 7.27 19.30
CA ASN A 334 -6.94 6.61 20.39
C ASN A 334 -6.82 5.13 20.08
N LEU A 335 -5.61 4.58 20.22
CA LEU A 335 -5.40 3.15 20.10
C LEU A 335 -6.12 2.38 21.21
N LEU A 336 -6.80 1.31 20.81
CA LEU A 336 -7.52 0.36 21.62
C LEU A 336 -6.78 -0.97 21.53
N TYR A 337 -6.58 -1.60 22.68
CA TYR A 337 -5.87 -2.86 22.77
C TYR A 337 -6.82 -3.91 23.35
N GLN A 338 -7.17 -4.92 22.56
CA GLN A 338 -8.14 -5.93 22.97
C GLN A 338 -7.64 -7.35 22.69
N MET A 339 -7.53 -8.16 23.75
CA MET A 339 -7.29 -9.60 23.59
C MET A 339 -8.46 -10.26 22.84
N ILE A 340 -8.16 -10.92 21.72
CA ILE A 340 -9.10 -11.71 20.93
C ILE A 340 -9.14 -13.16 21.44
N ASP A 341 -10.31 -13.80 21.39
CA ASP A 341 -10.48 -15.22 21.74
C ASP A 341 -10.14 -16.18 20.58
N ALA A 342 -9.00 -15.94 19.92
CA ALA A 342 -8.49 -16.76 18.85
C ALA A 342 -7.23 -17.48 19.34
N TYR A 343 -7.31 -18.80 19.50
CA TYR A 343 -6.22 -19.58 20.10
C TYR A 343 -6.18 -21.02 19.57
N LYS A 344 -4.98 -21.61 19.50
CA LYS A 344 -4.76 -22.99 19.03
C LYS A 344 -3.84 -23.77 19.97
N ASN A 345 -4.31 -24.93 20.45
CA ASN A 345 -3.46 -25.84 21.23
C ASN A 345 -2.33 -26.42 20.37
N ASN A 346 -1.10 -26.17 20.81
CA ASN A 346 0.14 -26.67 20.22
C ASN A 346 0.77 -27.67 21.20
N GLY A 347 0.48 -28.97 21.01
CA GLY A 347 1.09 -30.13 21.68
C GLY A 347 1.42 -29.99 23.17
N GLU A 348 2.45 -30.70 23.65
CA GLU A 348 3.09 -30.46 24.96
C GLU A 348 4.34 -29.60 24.70
N ALA A 349 4.28 -28.33 25.10
CA ALA A 349 5.38 -27.38 24.90
C ALA A 349 6.32 -27.30 26.10
N GLY A 350 5.93 -27.84 27.27
CA GLY A 350 6.72 -27.78 28.50
C GLY A 350 7.12 -26.34 28.88
N GLU A 351 8.33 -26.18 29.40
CA GLU A 351 8.91 -24.90 29.86
C GLU A 351 9.53 -24.08 28.70
N TRP A 352 9.28 -24.44 27.44
CA TRP A 352 9.99 -23.87 26.28
C TRP A 352 9.30 -22.62 25.71
N ILE A 353 10.11 -21.69 25.20
CA ILE A 353 9.62 -20.47 24.55
C ILE A 353 9.48 -20.76 23.04
N LEU A 354 8.26 -20.63 22.53
CA LEU A 354 7.96 -20.84 21.11
C LEU A 354 8.56 -19.72 20.25
N SER A 355 8.89 -20.03 19.00
CA SER A 355 9.07 -19.01 17.97
C SER A 355 7.70 -18.58 17.43
N VAL A 356 7.56 -17.28 17.19
CA VAL A 356 6.43 -16.64 16.51
C VAL A 356 6.97 -15.51 15.65
N ALA A 357 6.44 -15.37 14.44
CA ALA A 357 6.71 -14.30 13.50
C ALA A 357 5.46 -14.08 12.63
N CYS A 358 5.33 -12.86 12.12
CA CYS A 358 4.21 -12.41 11.29
C CYS A 358 4.78 -11.75 10.03
N GLU A 359 4.22 -12.08 8.86
CA GLU A 359 4.50 -11.43 7.57
C GLU A 359 3.49 -11.92 6.51
N ASP A 360 3.30 -11.14 5.45
CA ASP A 360 2.55 -11.46 4.24
C ASP A 360 3.28 -12.55 3.41
N LEU A 361 2.86 -13.80 3.60
CA LEU A 361 3.46 -14.94 2.90
C LEU A 361 2.85 -15.14 1.51
N ASP A 362 1.67 -14.56 1.23
CA ASP A 362 0.89 -14.88 0.05
C ASP A 362 0.68 -13.71 -0.93
N GLY A 363 1.09 -12.51 -0.53
CA GLY A 363 1.06 -11.26 -1.28
C GLY A 363 -0.30 -10.56 -1.26
N ASP A 364 -1.16 -10.84 -0.28
CA ASP A 364 -2.50 -10.25 -0.17
C ASP A 364 -2.60 -9.05 0.80
N GLN A 365 -1.47 -8.63 1.37
CA GLN A 365 -1.35 -7.53 2.35
C GLN A 365 -1.96 -7.84 3.71
N VAL A 366 -2.20 -9.12 4.03
CA VAL A 366 -2.57 -9.56 5.38
C VAL A 366 -1.50 -10.52 5.88
N ASP A 367 -0.91 -10.20 7.01
CA ASP A 367 0.17 -10.98 7.59
C ASP A 367 -0.35 -12.34 8.10
N GLU A 368 0.35 -13.41 7.72
CA GLU A 368 0.17 -14.72 8.33
C GLU A 368 1.07 -14.92 9.53
N ILE A 369 0.59 -15.74 10.47
CA ILE A 369 1.31 -16.09 11.68
C ILE A 369 2.03 -17.42 11.46
N VAL A 370 3.36 -17.40 11.52
CA VAL A 370 4.16 -18.64 11.63
C VAL A 370 4.55 -18.86 13.08
N CYS A 371 4.09 -19.96 13.66
CA CYS A 371 4.37 -20.28 15.05
C CYS A 371 4.66 -21.77 15.24
N TRP A 372 5.75 -22.04 15.95
CA TRP A 372 6.23 -23.38 16.33
C TRP A 372 6.48 -24.33 15.15
N ASN A 373 5.43 -24.95 14.59
CA ASN A 373 5.53 -25.91 13.49
C ASN A 373 4.42 -25.75 12.44
N SER A 374 3.65 -24.66 12.52
CA SER A 374 2.41 -24.45 11.77
C SER A 374 2.29 -23.00 11.32
N ILE A 375 1.40 -22.76 10.35
CA ILE A 375 1.06 -21.44 9.79
C ILE A 375 -0.42 -21.20 10.05
N TYR A 376 -0.77 -19.96 10.39
CA TYR A 376 -2.13 -19.55 10.73
C TYR A 376 -2.50 -18.25 10.04
N ALA A 377 -3.77 -18.11 9.71
CA ALA A 377 -4.38 -16.86 9.30
C ALA A 377 -5.54 -16.53 10.24
N LEU A 378 -5.80 -15.25 10.44
CA LEU A 378 -6.97 -14.79 11.17
C LEU A 378 -8.18 -14.79 10.23
N SER A 379 -9.31 -15.27 10.75
CA SER A 379 -10.56 -15.33 10.01
C SER A 379 -11.70 -14.77 10.86
N GLY A 380 -12.71 -14.19 10.20
CA GLY A 380 -13.80 -13.46 10.87
C GLY A 380 -13.55 -11.95 10.89
N SER A 381 -14.57 -11.16 11.23
CA SER A 381 -14.53 -9.70 11.08
C SER A 381 -14.79 -8.92 12.36
N GLY A 382 -15.08 -9.58 13.49
CA GLY A 382 -15.56 -8.93 14.72
C GLY A 382 -16.93 -8.22 14.60
N ALA A 383 -17.36 -7.90 13.38
CA ALA A 383 -18.57 -7.19 13.04
C ALA A 383 -19.81 -8.09 13.17
N GLY A 384 -20.89 -7.54 13.72
CA GLY A 384 -22.14 -8.31 13.91
C GLY A 384 -22.07 -9.39 15.00
N GLY A 385 -20.94 -9.50 15.73
CA GLY A 385 -20.74 -10.47 16.81
C GLY A 385 -20.11 -11.79 16.38
N ASP A 386 -19.59 -11.89 15.16
CA ASP A 386 -18.78 -13.04 14.73
C ASP A 386 -17.38 -12.94 15.37
N PRO A 387 -16.97 -13.92 16.20
CA PRO A 387 -15.66 -13.88 16.83
C PRO A 387 -14.57 -14.16 15.79
N PHE A 388 -13.44 -13.47 15.92
CA PHE A 388 -12.22 -13.83 15.22
C PHE A 388 -11.76 -15.25 15.60
N THR A 389 -11.20 -15.97 14.63
CA THR A 389 -10.67 -17.33 14.78
C THR A 389 -9.31 -17.48 14.11
N LEU A 390 -8.44 -18.33 14.67
CA LEU A 390 -7.18 -18.72 14.04
C LEU A 390 -7.34 -20.05 13.32
N ASP A 391 -7.22 -20.02 11.99
CA ASP A 391 -7.31 -21.19 11.14
C ASP A 391 -5.93 -21.62 10.64
N PHE A 392 -5.77 -22.91 10.34
CA PHE A 392 -4.54 -23.37 9.71
C PHE A 392 -4.49 -22.82 8.28
N TYR A 393 -3.39 -22.16 7.96
CA TYR A 393 -3.15 -21.62 6.64
C TYR A 393 -2.18 -22.53 5.87
N ASN A 394 -2.49 -22.73 4.58
CA ASN A 394 -1.72 -23.53 3.64
C ASN A 394 -1.26 -24.92 4.16
N GLY A 395 -2.09 -25.60 4.96
CA GLY A 395 -1.77 -26.90 5.54
C GLY A 395 -2.60 -27.28 6.77
N GLY A 396 -2.04 -28.14 7.61
CA GLY A 396 -2.61 -28.56 8.89
C GLY A 396 -1.61 -28.38 10.02
N GLU A 397 -1.76 -29.10 11.11
CA GLU A 397 -0.77 -29.08 12.19
C GLU A 397 0.56 -29.69 11.72
N ASN A 398 1.69 -29.11 12.16
CA ASN A 398 3.05 -29.62 11.94
C ASN A 398 3.44 -29.71 10.45
N VAL A 399 3.22 -28.63 9.69
CA VAL A 399 3.57 -28.57 8.25
C VAL A 399 5.06 -28.71 8.00
N PHE A 400 5.92 -28.28 8.93
CA PHE A 400 7.38 -28.34 8.74
C PHE A 400 7.99 -29.70 9.14
N GLY A 401 7.27 -30.54 9.88
CA GLY A 401 7.80 -31.81 10.41
C GLY A 401 8.90 -31.64 11.46
N THR A 402 9.04 -30.43 12.02
CA THR A 402 9.97 -30.06 13.09
C THR A 402 9.38 -28.91 13.91
N ASN A 403 9.89 -28.76 15.13
CA ASN A 403 9.49 -27.71 16.04
C ASN A 403 10.53 -26.58 16.00
N THR A 404 10.07 -25.33 16.05
CA THR A 404 10.92 -24.15 16.19
C THR A 404 10.73 -23.52 17.56
N PHE A 405 11.83 -23.16 18.21
CA PHE A 405 11.86 -22.50 19.50
C PHE A 405 12.63 -21.22 19.39
N ALA A 406 12.28 -20.24 20.23
CA ALA A 406 12.89 -18.91 20.36
C ALA A 406 14.02 -18.61 19.36
N ASP A 407 13.70 -17.80 18.36
CA ASP A 407 14.63 -17.19 17.40
C ASP A 407 15.24 -18.18 16.39
N MET A 408 14.69 -19.41 16.29
CA MET A 408 14.97 -20.39 15.22
C MET A 408 14.07 -20.24 13.98
N LEU A 409 13.35 -19.14 13.88
CA LEU A 409 12.40 -18.81 12.81
C LEU A 409 12.62 -17.35 12.42
N ALA A 410 12.64 -17.07 11.13
CA ALA A 410 12.59 -15.71 10.57
C ALA A 410 11.75 -15.73 9.28
N LEU A 411 11.05 -14.64 9.01
CA LEU A 411 10.22 -14.43 7.82
C LEU A 411 10.74 -13.23 7.05
N GLY A 412 10.69 -13.29 5.72
CA GLY A 412 11.11 -12.23 4.81
C GLY A 412 11.38 -12.79 3.42
N ASP A 413 11.30 -11.95 2.39
CA ASP A 413 11.57 -12.38 1.02
C ASP A 413 13.05 -12.73 0.87
N VAL A 414 13.35 -14.01 0.65
CA VAL A 414 14.72 -14.47 0.39
C VAL A 414 14.89 -14.95 -1.04
N ASN A 415 13.83 -14.89 -1.86
CA ASN A 415 13.77 -15.48 -3.20
C ASN A 415 13.43 -14.51 -4.35
N ASP A 416 13.25 -13.22 -4.03
CA ASP A 416 12.91 -12.13 -4.96
C ASP A 416 11.58 -12.42 -5.67
N ASP A 417 10.60 -12.97 -4.94
CA ASP A 417 9.22 -13.11 -5.41
C ASP A 417 8.24 -12.13 -4.77
N GLU A 418 8.76 -11.14 -4.05
CA GLU A 418 8.02 -10.06 -3.35
C GLU A 418 7.09 -10.56 -2.25
N LYS A 419 7.27 -11.81 -1.81
CA LYS A 419 6.50 -12.44 -0.73
C LYS A 419 7.43 -12.90 0.36
N ALA A 420 6.96 -12.86 1.60
CA ALA A 420 7.77 -13.40 2.67
C ALA A 420 7.91 -14.92 2.55
N ASP A 421 9.15 -15.37 2.69
CA ASP A 421 9.49 -16.77 2.84
C ASP A 421 9.67 -17.14 4.31
N ILE A 422 9.60 -18.44 4.59
CA ILE A 422 9.76 -19.02 5.92
C ILE A 422 11.14 -19.66 6.02
N VAL A 423 12.01 -19.09 6.86
CA VAL A 423 13.35 -19.64 7.15
C VAL A 423 13.37 -20.22 8.56
N LEU A 424 13.73 -21.50 8.69
CA LEU A 424 13.77 -22.16 10.00
C LEU A 424 14.93 -23.14 10.16
N ILE A 425 15.34 -23.34 11.41
CA ILE A 425 16.30 -24.38 11.80
C ILE A 425 15.57 -25.57 12.44
N ASP A 426 15.85 -26.79 11.94
CA ASP A 426 15.29 -28.03 12.50
C ASP A 426 15.87 -28.28 13.91
N GLU A 427 14.99 -28.43 14.90
CA GLU A 427 15.38 -28.85 16.25
C GLU A 427 16.01 -30.25 16.18
N GLY A 428 17.30 -30.35 16.54
CA GLY A 428 18.03 -31.61 16.62
C GLY A 428 18.39 -32.31 15.30
N LYS A 429 18.10 -31.73 14.11
CA LYS A 429 18.45 -32.37 12.82
C LYS A 429 19.55 -31.69 12.00
N ASP A 430 20.26 -30.68 12.48
CA ASP A 430 21.39 -30.09 11.73
C ASP A 430 21.00 -29.59 10.32
N TYR A 431 19.78 -29.05 10.13
CA TYR A 431 19.34 -28.47 8.83
C TYR A 431 18.67 -27.10 8.98
N LEU A 432 19.01 -26.21 8.06
CA LEU A 432 18.27 -25.00 7.72
C LEU A 432 17.30 -25.32 6.58
N ASN A 433 16.05 -24.87 6.70
CA ASN A 433 15.03 -25.05 5.67
C ASN A 433 14.46 -23.68 5.28
N VAL A 434 14.15 -23.55 3.99
CA VAL A 434 13.44 -22.38 3.45
C VAL A 434 12.19 -22.88 2.76
N TYR A 435 11.05 -22.26 3.03
CA TYR A 435 9.76 -22.56 2.42
C TYR A 435 9.10 -21.29 1.88
N THR A 436 8.39 -21.41 0.77
CA THR A 436 7.49 -20.38 0.22
C THR A 436 6.06 -20.91 0.20
N VAL A 437 5.08 -20.01 0.25
CA VAL A 437 3.65 -20.31 0.11
C VAL A 437 3.29 -20.34 -1.37
N GLY A 438 3.24 -21.55 -1.94
CA GLY A 438 2.78 -21.76 -3.32
C GLY A 438 1.24 -21.78 -3.41
N SER A 439 0.73 -21.72 -4.65
CA SER A 439 -0.72 -21.80 -4.98
C SER A 439 -1.41 -23.05 -4.42
N GLY A 440 -1.82 -23.00 -3.16
CA GLY A 440 -2.53 -24.04 -2.40
C GLY A 440 -1.66 -25.11 -1.74
N ALA A 441 -0.32 -24.95 -1.69
CA ALA A 441 0.56 -25.81 -0.90
C ALA A 441 1.86 -25.09 -0.52
N LEU A 442 2.38 -25.39 0.68
CA LEU A 442 3.74 -25.02 1.09
C LEU A 442 4.80 -25.71 0.21
N VAL A 443 5.77 -24.95 -0.30
CA VAL A 443 6.86 -25.44 -1.16
C VAL A 443 8.19 -25.25 -0.44
N ARG A 444 8.99 -26.30 -0.31
CA ARG A 444 10.35 -26.19 0.26
C ARG A 444 11.34 -25.78 -0.84
N LEU A 445 11.90 -24.57 -0.71
CA LEU A 445 12.91 -24.01 -1.60
C LEU A 445 14.31 -24.55 -1.30
N ALA A 446 14.67 -24.64 -0.02
CA ALA A 446 16.00 -25.08 0.40
C ALA A 446 15.99 -26.06 1.58
N HIS A 447 17.04 -26.88 1.65
CA HIS A 447 17.30 -27.83 2.73
C HIS A 447 18.81 -28.01 2.90
N VAL A 448 19.40 -27.18 3.76
CA VAL A 448 20.86 -26.98 3.86
C VAL A 448 21.37 -27.58 5.17
N PRO A 449 22.34 -28.51 5.15
CA PRO A 449 22.96 -29.01 6.38
C PRO A 449 23.71 -27.90 7.12
N VAL A 450 23.49 -27.80 8.43
CA VAL A 450 24.19 -26.91 9.37
C VAL A 450 24.67 -27.74 10.56
N GLU A 451 25.97 -27.89 10.80
CA GLU A 451 26.41 -28.68 11.96
C GLU A 451 26.28 -27.83 13.23
N LYS A 452 25.44 -28.27 14.17
CA LYS A 452 25.41 -27.64 15.49
C LYS A 452 26.57 -28.18 16.34
N LYS A 453 27.15 -27.32 17.16
CA LYS A 453 28.15 -27.77 18.15
C LYS A 453 27.44 -28.67 19.18
N SER A 454 27.97 -29.88 19.39
CA SER A 454 27.49 -30.83 20.41
C SER A 454 27.22 -30.15 21.77
N GLY A 455 25.96 -30.18 22.23
CA GLY A 455 25.51 -29.52 23.48
C GLY A 455 24.47 -28.38 23.30
N ASP A 456 24.15 -28.03 22.04
CA ASP A 456 23.06 -27.15 21.56
C ASP A 456 22.75 -25.91 22.41
N ILE A 457 23.65 -24.93 22.37
CA ILE A 457 23.43 -23.58 22.89
C ILE A 457 22.87 -22.75 21.73
N GLY A 458 21.60 -22.33 21.82
CA GLY A 458 20.77 -21.83 20.71
C GLY A 458 21.45 -20.78 19.82
N GLY A 459 21.40 -21.04 18.50
CA GLY A 459 21.67 -20.04 17.47
C GLY A 459 20.41 -19.21 17.18
N SER A 460 20.59 -18.13 16.44
CA SER A 460 19.56 -17.15 16.07
C SER A 460 19.55 -16.97 14.57
N LEU A 461 18.36 -16.79 14.00
CA LEU A 461 18.18 -16.38 12.61
C LEU A 461 17.87 -14.89 12.55
N CYS A 462 18.37 -14.22 11.52
CA CYS A 462 17.82 -12.96 11.01
C CYS A 462 18.00 -12.92 9.48
N LEU A 463 17.22 -12.07 8.82
CA LEU A 463 17.21 -11.93 7.37
C LEU A 463 17.62 -10.49 6.99
N PRO A 464 18.93 -10.16 7.08
CA PRO A 464 19.42 -8.84 6.67
C PRO A 464 19.42 -8.71 5.14
N ASP A 465 19.34 -7.48 4.62
CA ASP A 465 19.73 -7.11 3.25
C ASP A 465 21.14 -6.49 3.28
N VAL A 466 22.16 -7.27 2.91
CA VAL A 466 23.58 -6.89 3.04
C VAL A 466 24.28 -6.70 1.70
N ASP A 467 23.87 -7.34 0.62
CA ASP A 467 24.68 -7.45 -0.61
C ASP A 467 24.35 -6.44 -1.73
N ARG A 468 23.35 -5.60 -1.49
CA ARG A 468 22.95 -4.46 -2.33
C ARG A 468 22.26 -4.83 -3.64
N ASP A 469 21.52 -5.92 -3.62
CA ASP A 469 20.62 -6.36 -4.67
C ASP A 469 19.22 -5.73 -4.58
N SER A 470 18.85 -5.10 -3.46
CA SER A 470 17.59 -4.35 -3.34
C SER A 470 17.56 -2.98 -4.01
N LYS A 471 16.34 -2.51 -4.32
CA LYS A 471 16.09 -1.16 -4.85
C LYS A 471 15.74 -0.18 -3.73
N ILE A 472 16.50 0.91 -3.65
CA ILE A 472 16.33 1.95 -2.62
C ILE A 472 15.95 3.27 -3.27
N LEU A 473 14.85 3.86 -2.80
CA LEU A 473 14.39 5.21 -3.13
C LEU A 473 14.80 6.19 -2.04
N SER A 474 15.17 7.42 -2.41
CA SER A 474 15.37 8.54 -1.48
C SER A 474 14.41 9.67 -1.82
N TYR A 475 13.65 10.13 -0.83
CA TYR A 475 12.65 11.17 -1.00
C TYR A 475 13.29 12.52 -1.39
N LEU A 476 12.69 13.20 -2.38
CA LEU A 476 13.16 14.48 -2.88
C LEU A 476 12.23 15.63 -2.48
N ASN A 477 11.00 15.59 -2.99
CA ASN A 477 10.01 16.65 -2.80
C ASN A 477 8.59 16.15 -3.11
N HIS A 478 7.61 17.02 -2.84
CA HIS A 478 6.19 16.81 -3.11
C HIS A 478 5.64 17.98 -3.92
N GLU A 479 4.72 17.68 -4.84
CA GLU A 479 3.96 18.67 -5.61
C GLU A 479 2.50 18.24 -5.80
N LEU A 480 1.57 19.21 -5.75
CA LEU A 480 0.17 18.99 -6.12
C LEU A 480 -0.03 19.25 -7.62
N LYS A 481 -0.43 18.21 -8.35
CA LYS A 481 -0.72 18.25 -9.79
C LYS A 481 -2.18 17.95 -10.09
N PHE A 482 -2.61 18.17 -11.33
CA PHE A 482 -3.99 17.96 -11.77
C PHE A 482 -4.03 17.23 -13.10
N THR A 483 -5.13 16.51 -13.34
CA THR A 483 -5.46 16.00 -14.68
C THR A 483 -6.01 17.09 -15.56
N GLU A 484 -5.90 16.86 -16.86
CA GLU A 484 -6.76 17.51 -17.86
C GLU A 484 -8.25 17.32 -17.53
N PRO A 485 -9.13 18.25 -17.94
CA PRO A 485 -10.57 18.12 -17.76
C PRO A 485 -11.11 16.97 -18.63
N ARG A 486 -11.52 15.87 -17.99
CA ARG A 486 -12.06 14.68 -18.67
C ARG A 486 -13.59 14.72 -18.70
N ILE A 487 -14.18 14.52 -19.87
CA ILE A 487 -15.63 14.61 -20.08
C ILE A 487 -16.32 13.39 -19.46
N ILE A 488 -17.35 13.63 -18.65
CA ILE A 488 -18.20 12.60 -18.04
C ILE A 488 -19.47 12.43 -18.87
N ALA A 489 -20.12 13.55 -19.18
CA ALA A 489 -21.38 13.55 -19.90
C ALA A 489 -21.60 14.84 -20.69
N VAL A 490 -22.31 14.71 -21.81
CA VAL A 490 -22.81 15.81 -22.61
C VAL A 490 -24.33 15.77 -22.55
N ILE A 491 -24.94 16.82 -22.01
CA ILE A 491 -26.39 16.93 -21.82
C ILE A 491 -26.92 17.95 -22.82
N THR A 492 -27.76 17.50 -23.73
CA THR A 492 -28.29 18.37 -24.79
C THR A 492 -29.49 19.18 -24.30
N SER A 493 -29.74 20.33 -24.94
CA SER A 493 -31.03 21.01 -24.78
C SER A 493 -32.17 20.05 -25.14
N PRO A 494 -33.29 20.04 -24.41
CA PRO A 494 -34.51 19.40 -24.89
C PRO A 494 -34.99 20.00 -26.21
N PRO A 495 -35.79 19.26 -27.01
CA PRO A 495 -36.33 19.76 -28.27
C PRO A 495 -37.35 20.89 -28.03
N TYR A 496 -37.16 22.02 -28.71
CA TYR A 496 -38.07 23.17 -28.69
C TYR A 496 -38.07 23.89 -30.05
N TRP A 497 -39.15 24.58 -30.37
CA TRP A 497 -39.23 25.42 -31.57
C TRP A 497 -38.80 26.85 -31.27
N SER A 498 -37.79 27.32 -31.98
CA SER A 498 -37.45 28.75 -31.96
C SER A 498 -38.45 29.57 -32.78
N GLY A 499 -38.77 30.78 -32.31
CA GLY A 499 -39.60 31.73 -33.06
C GLY A 499 -41.12 31.57 -32.92
N ILE A 500 -41.60 30.60 -32.14
CA ILE A 500 -43.02 30.48 -31.74
C ILE A 500 -43.17 30.69 -30.23
N ALA A 501 -44.41 30.84 -29.76
CA ALA A 501 -44.67 30.90 -28.32
C ALA A 501 -44.67 29.48 -27.72
N GLN A 502 -43.56 29.08 -27.12
CA GLN A 502 -43.40 27.84 -26.35
C GLN A 502 -42.99 28.18 -24.92
N ALA A 503 -43.37 27.32 -23.96
CA ALA A 503 -43.13 27.53 -22.55
C ALA A 503 -41.66 27.21 -22.16
N ASP A 504 -40.71 27.89 -22.79
CA ASP A 504 -39.27 27.57 -22.75
C ASP A 504 -38.67 27.58 -21.34
N ASN A 505 -39.21 28.41 -20.44
CA ASN A 505 -38.81 28.47 -19.03
C ASN A 505 -39.10 27.19 -18.23
N TYR A 506 -39.91 26.27 -18.76
CA TYR A 506 -40.19 24.96 -18.16
C TYR A 506 -39.50 23.81 -18.91
N THR A 507 -38.55 24.15 -19.80
CA THR A 507 -37.82 23.18 -20.61
C THR A 507 -36.45 22.89 -19.99
N SER A 508 -36.20 21.63 -19.64
CA SER A 508 -34.92 21.19 -19.05
C SER A 508 -34.60 19.73 -19.32
N MET A 509 -33.32 19.37 -19.34
CA MET A 509 -32.83 18.00 -19.36
C MET A 509 -31.89 17.79 -18.18
N THR A 510 -32.15 16.76 -17.38
CA THR A 510 -31.37 16.42 -16.20
C THR A 510 -30.79 15.02 -16.34
N TYR A 511 -29.52 14.90 -15.98
CA TYR A 511 -28.79 13.63 -15.85
C TYR A 511 -28.18 13.55 -14.46
N GLY A 512 -28.41 12.44 -13.74
CA GLY A 512 -27.93 12.26 -12.38
C GLY A 512 -28.44 10.98 -11.71
N ASP A 513 -28.43 10.97 -10.37
CA ASP A 513 -28.75 9.79 -9.55
C ASP A 513 -29.87 10.05 -8.51
N ILE A 514 -30.60 9.00 -8.13
CA ILE A 514 -31.73 9.08 -7.18
C ILE A 514 -31.21 9.15 -5.73
N GLN A 515 -31.68 10.13 -4.96
CA GLN A 515 -31.60 10.06 -3.50
C GLN A 515 -32.71 9.12 -2.99
N ALA A 516 -32.39 7.85 -2.75
CA ALA A 516 -33.36 6.91 -2.16
C ALA A 516 -33.54 7.22 -0.68
N SER A 517 -34.68 7.81 -0.31
CA SER A 517 -35.10 7.87 1.08
C SER A 517 -35.52 6.46 1.56
N GLY A 518 -34.56 5.67 2.04
CA GLY A 518 -34.82 4.49 2.87
C GLY A 518 -34.12 3.20 2.42
N SER A 519 -33.29 2.69 3.34
CA SER A 519 -32.64 1.37 3.34
C SER A 519 -31.39 1.22 2.47
N GLU A 520 -30.41 0.58 3.10
CA GLU A 520 -29.00 0.43 2.75
C GLU A 520 -28.75 -0.15 1.35
N THR A 521 -27.60 0.22 0.79
CA THR A 521 -27.04 -0.14 -0.53
C THR A 521 -27.79 0.40 -1.74
N THR A 522 -27.53 1.64 -2.12
CA THR A 522 -27.77 2.14 -3.48
C THR A 522 -26.39 2.51 -4.06
N ASN A 523 -25.88 1.72 -5.01
CA ASN A 523 -24.59 1.99 -5.64
C ASN A 523 -24.70 3.22 -6.53
N SER A 524 -24.38 4.38 -5.98
CA SER A 524 -24.31 5.64 -6.72
C SER A 524 -23.09 5.70 -7.65
N TYR A 525 -23.03 6.69 -8.56
CA TYR A 525 -21.87 6.97 -9.44
C TYR A 525 -20.54 6.72 -8.72
N GLY A 526 -19.90 5.58 -9.01
CA GLY A 526 -18.59 5.25 -8.46
C GLY A 526 -17.52 5.79 -9.39
N PHE A 527 -16.84 6.87 -8.95
CA PHE A 527 -15.50 7.14 -9.43
C PHE A 527 -14.57 6.27 -8.59
N SER A 528 -14.11 5.15 -9.13
CA SER A 528 -12.95 4.47 -8.56
C SER A 528 -11.71 5.11 -9.19
N VAL A 529 -11.00 5.90 -8.38
CA VAL A 529 -9.63 6.28 -8.70
C VAL A 529 -8.78 5.51 -7.71
N SER A 530 -8.22 4.39 -8.16
CA SER A 530 -7.21 3.71 -7.35
C SER A 530 -5.96 4.58 -7.33
N ALA A 531 -5.26 4.64 -6.20
CA ALA A 531 -3.85 5.00 -6.23
C ALA A 531 -3.21 4.06 -7.26
N SER A 532 -2.61 4.62 -8.30
CA SER A 532 -1.82 3.82 -9.21
C SER A 532 -0.49 4.51 -9.39
N PHE A 533 0.53 3.75 -9.05
CA PHE A 533 1.90 4.09 -9.27
C PHE A 533 2.18 4.35 -10.76
N GLY A 534 2.90 5.44 -11.04
CA GLY A 534 3.45 5.71 -12.36
C GLY A 534 4.96 5.90 -12.26
N VAL A 535 5.76 4.84 -12.49
CA VAL A 535 7.20 5.04 -12.76
C VAL A 535 7.34 5.81 -14.06
N SER A 536 7.89 7.01 -14.02
CA SER A 536 8.45 7.61 -15.22
C SER A 536 9.95 7.37 -15.24
N ALA A 537 10.44 6.74 -16.30
CA ALA A 537 11.86 6.69 -16.60
C ALA A 537 12.09 6.84 -18.10
N GLU A 538 13.08 7.63 -18.52
CA GLU A 538 13.45 7.82 -19.94
C GLU A 538 13.89 6.53 -20.64
N THR A 539 14.16 5.49 -19.86
CA THR A 539 14.44 4.13 -20.32
C THR A 539 13.50 3.19 -19.58
N PRO A 540 12.98 2.12 -20.22
CA PRO A 540 12.09 1.16 -19.56
C PRO A 540 12.85 0.54 -18.39
N LEU A 541 12.67 1.13 -17.20
CA LEU A 541 13.37 0.74 -15.98
C LEU A 541 12.86 -0.64 -15.54
N PHE A 542 11.56 -0.85 -15.74
CA PHE A 542 10.83 -2.07 -15.48
C PHE A 542 10.31 -2.57 -16.83
N GLY A 543 10.72 -3.77 -17.26
CA GLY A 543 10.24 -4.35 -18.51
C GLY A 543 8.70 -4.35 -18.56
N SER A 544 8.10 -4.29 -19.74
CA SER A 544 6.65 -4.14 -19.97
C SER A 544 5.74 -5.25 -19.41
N ALA A 545 6.25 -6.11 -18.51
CA ALA A 545 5.53 -7.11 -17.73
C ALA A 545 5.48 -6.80 -16.22
N LEU A 546 6.24 -5.81 -15.73
CA LEU A 546 6.49 -5.49 -14.31
C LEU A 546 5.65 -4.30 -13.78
N SER A 547 4.55 -3.91 -14.44
CA SER A 547 3.75 -2.74 -13.99
C SER A 547 2.75 -3.04 -12.88
N VAL A 548 2.47 -4.31 -12.60
CA VAL A 548 1.55 -4.74 -11.52
C VAL A 548 2.33 -5.05 -10.24
N GLU A 549 3.47 -5.73 -10.36
CA GLU A 549 4.36 -6.11 -9.26
C GLU A 549 4.87 -4.86 -8.52
N VAL A 550 5.53 -3.92 -9.21
CA VAL A 550 6.02 -2.66 -8.59
C VAL A 550 4.88 -1.79 -8.02
N LYS A 551 3.65 -1.94 -8.53
CA LYS A 551 2.49 -1.25 -7.95
C LYS A 551 2.15 -1.86 -6.58
N ALA A 552 2.07 -3.17 -6.48
CA ALA A 552 1.86 -3.88 -5.22
C ALA A 552 2.98 -3.58 -4.22
N THR A 553 4.25 -3.66 -4.63
CA THR A 553 5.42 -3.34 -3.79
C THR A 553 5.35 -1.97 -3.12
N ILE A 554 4.89 -0.96 -3.86
CA ILE A 554 4.78 0.42 -3.35
C ILE A 554 3.52 0.63 -2.53
N GLU A 555 2.41 -0.01 -2.90
CA GLU A 555 1.22 -0.06 -2.05
C GLU A 555 1.56 -0.70 -0.71
N ASN A 556 2.36 -1.77 -0.68
CA ASN A 556 2.84 -2.43 0.54
C ASN A 556 3.78 -1.54 1.38
N SER A 557 4.50 -0.61 0.73
CA SER A 557 5.40 0.33 1.43
C SER A 557 4.67 1.58 1.95
N PHE A 558 3.36 1.70 1.74
CA PHE A 558 2.61 2.85 2.23
C PHE A 558 2.32 2.69 3.71
N THR A 559 2.60 3.76 4.46
CA THR A 559 2.02 3.89 5.80
C THR A 559 0.50 3.82 5.70
N TRP A 560 -0.17 3.26 6.71
CA TRP A 560 -1.63 3.08 6.75
C TRP A 560 -2.41 4.39 6.43
N THR A 561 -1.81 5.55 6.74
CA THR A 561 -2.30 6.88 6.37
C THR A 561 -2.62 7.02 4.87
N TYR A 562 -1.97 6.23 4.00
CA TYR A 562 -1.98 6.27 2.53
C TYR A 562 -2.60 5.03 1.86
N ALA A 563 -2.88 3.95 2.59
CA ALA A 563 -3.29 2.65 2.05
C ALA A 563 -4.72 2.60 1.48
N ASP A 564 -5.59 3.54 1.85
CA ASP A 564 -6.99 3.53 1.39
C ASP A 564 -7.16 3.93 -0.08
N SER A 565 -7.59 2.98 -0.91
CA SER A 565 -8.18 3.26 -2.21
C SER A 565 -9.53 3.96 -2.03
N THR A 566 -9.57 5.28 -2.20
CA THR A 566 -10.82 6.02 -2.03
C THR A 566 -11.77 5.75 -3.20
N GLU A 567 -12.75 4.86 -3.03
CA GLU A 567 -13.94 4.81 -3.89
C GLU A 567 -14.83 6.02 -3.54
N ILE A 568 -14.71 7.10 -4.30
CA ILE A 568 -15.43 8.33 -4.01
C ILE A 568 -16.73 8.34 -4.77
N THR A 569 -17.79 7.99 -4.05
CA THR A 569 -19.13 7.99 -4.58
C THR A 569 -19.82 9.32 -4.28
N THR A 570 -20.18 10.09 -5.31
CA THR A 570 -20.90 11.37 -5.13
C THR A 570 -22.19 11.40 -5.95
N THR A 571 -23.34 11.53 -5.28
CA THR A 571 -24.63 11.77 -5.94
C THR A 571 -24.74 13.23 -6.41
N ARG A 572 -24.79 13.47 -7.72
CA ARG A 572 -25.06 14.81 -8.31
C ARG A 572 -26.05 14.71 -9.47
N GLY A 573 -26.92 15.71 -9.59
CA GLY A 573 -27.77 15.92 -10.77
C GLY A 573 -27.34 17.18 -11.52
N PHE A 574 -27.13 17.07 -12.82
CA PHE A 574 -26.75 18.16 -13.71
C PHE A 574 -27.89 18.46 -14.67
N THR A 575 -28.28 19.74 -14.79
CA THR A 575 -29.44 20.14 -15.60
C THR A 575 -29.05 21.15 -16.67
N ALA A 576 -29.34 20.85 -17.93
CA ALA A 576 -29.34 21.77 -19.05
C ALA A 576 -30.73 22.42 -19.22
N SER A 577 -30.79 23.72 -19.54
CA SER A 577 -32.04 24.42 -19.84
C SER A 577 -32.35 24.41 -21.34
N GLY A 578 -33.60 24.70 -21.71
CA GLY A 578 -33.96 24.89 -23.13
C GLY A 578 -33.09 25.95 -23.80
N GLY A 579 -32.49 25.59 -24.94
CA GLY A 579 -31.58 26.44 -25.71
C GLY A 579 -30.10 26.38 -25.29
N GLU A 580 -29.74 25.51 -24.36
CA GLU A 580 -28.36 25.32 -23.89
C GLU A 580 -27.97 23.84 -23.85
N ASP A 581 -26.79 23.51 -24.38
CA ASP A 581 -26.12 22.24 -24.13
C ASP A 581 -25.12 22.39 -22.98
N LYS A 582 -24.93 21.34 -22.17
CA LYS A 582 -23.94 21.30 -21.10
C LYS A 582 -22.93 20.17 -21.25
N VAL A 583 -21.70 20.45 -20.83
CA VAL A 583 -20.62 19.47 -20.69
C VAL A 583 -20.34 19.32 -19.20
N VAL A 584 -20.46 18.10 -18.70
CA VAL A 584 -20.06 17.68 -17.36
C VAL A 584 -18.66 17.07 -17.47
N PHE A 585 -17.71 17.54 -16.68
CA PHE A 585 -16.33 17.07 -16.70
C PHE A 585 -15.77 16.95 -15.28
N SER A 586 -14.71 16.15 -15.14
CA SER A 586 -13.93 15.99 -13.92
C SER A 586 -12.49 16.45 -14.10
N ALA A 587 -11.91 17.00 -13.04
CA ALA A 587 -10.47 17.16 -12.88
C ALA A 587 -10.06 16.49 -11.56
N ILE A 588 -9.00 15.68 -11.58
CA ILE A 588 -8.52 14.94 -10.41
C ILE A 588 -7.22 15.59 -9.93
N PRO A 589 -7.16 16.07 -8.68
CA PRO A 589 -5.90 16.48 -8.06
C PRO A 589 -5.07 15.26 -7.65
N PHE A 590 -3.75 15.35 -7.73
CA PHE A 590 -2.79 14.32 -7.34
C PHE A 590 -1.70 14.88 -6.45
N ASP A 591 -1.44 14.21 -5.33
CA ASP A 591 -0.21 14.39 -4.57
C ASP A 591 0.91 13.58 -5.23
N CYS A 592 1.88 14.26 -5.84
CA CYS A 592 3.02 13.65 -6.51
C CYS A 592 4.27 13.78 -5.63
N TYR A 593 4.79 12.66 -5.15
CA TYR A 593 6.02 12.55 -4.35
C TYR A 593 7.14 12.04 -5.24
N TYR A 594 8.26 12.77 -5.31
CA TYR A 594 9.39 12.42 -6.15
C TYR A 594 10.51 11.79 -5.34
N TYR A 595 11.21 10.84 -5.96
CA TYR A 595 12.30 10.10 -5.36
C TYR A 595 13.48 9.98 -6.32
N THR A 596 14.70 9.85 -5.80
CA THR A 596 15.87 9.38 -6.54
C THR A 596 16.14 7.92 -6.20
N ILE A 597 16.45 7.09 -7.19
CA ILE A 597 16.96 5.74 -6.95
C ILE A 597 18.41 5.85 -6.49
N VAL A 598 18.69 5.45 -5.25
CA VAL A 598 20.03 5.51 -4.64
C VAL A 598 20.70 4.13 -4.53
N GLY A 599 19.90 3.06 -4.54
CA GLY A 599 20.34 1.66 -4.61
C GLY A 599 19.54 0.88 -5.67
N SER A 600 20.19 -0.02 -6.42
CA SER A 600 19.54 -0.93 -7.37
C SER A 600 20.53 -1.99 -7.86
N PRO A 601 20.09 -3.23 -8.11
CA PRO A 601 20.92 -4.28 -8.69
C PRO A 601 21.38 -3.91 -10.11
N LYS A 602 20.68 -2.97 -10.75
CA LYS A 602 20.99 -2.42 -12.06
C LYS A 602 21.54 -1.01 -11.92
N THR A 603 22.87 -0.90 -11.81
CA THR A 603 23.63 0.36 -11.65
C THR A 603 23.26 1.50 -12.61
N SER A 604 22.68 1.24 -13.79
CA SER A 604 22.21 2.29 -14.70
C SER A 604 20.98 3.06 -14.20
N GLU A 605 20.29 2.54 -13.18
CA GLU A 605 19.10 3.13 -12.58
C GLU A 605 19.45 4.10 -11.45
N ILE A 606 20.62 3.92 -10.83
CA ILE A 606 21.07 4.78 -9.72
C ILE A 606 21.25 6.21 -10.23
N GLY A 607 20.65 7.17 -9.52
CA GLY A 607 20.60 8.57 -9.86
C GLY A 607 19.44 8.97 -10.78
N THR A 608 18.63 8.01 -11.25
CA THR A 608 17.36 8.32 -11.95
C THR A 608 16.26 8.66 -10.95
N GLN A 609 15.23 9.38 -11.39
CA GLN A 609 14.10 9.78 -10.56
C GLN A 609 12.85 8.96 -10.86
N THR A 610 12.02 8.73 -9.84
CA THR A 610 10.69 8.12 -9.94
C THR A 610 9.66 8.96 -9.16
N VAL A 611 8.37 8.71 -9.37
CA VAL A 611 7.29 9.46 -8.72
C VAL A 611 6.21 8.51 -8.20
N VAL A 612 5.77 8.73 -6.97
CA VAL A 612 4.59 8.11 -6.37
C VAL A 612 3.47 9.13 -6.43
N SER A 613 2.35 8.80 -7.06
CA SER A 613 1.25 9.75 -7.27
C SER A 613 -0.05 9.21 -6.72
N ILE A 614 -0.70 10.01 -5.87
CA ILE A 614 -1.85 9.56 -5.09
C ILE A 614 -3.03 10.50 -5.35
N PRO A 615 -4.17 9.98 -5.83
CA PRO A 615 -5.31 10.79 -6.20
C PRO A 615 -5.98 11.41 -4.97
N ARG A 616 -6.52 12.62 -5.14
CA ARG A 616 -7.48 13.24 -4.23
C ARG A 616 -8.90 13.13 -4.79
N THR A 617 -9.88 13.60 -4.01
CA THR A 617 -11.27 13.72 -4.44
C THR A 617 -11.42 14.45 -5.78
N PRO A 618 -12.02 13.81 -6.81
CA PRO A 618 -12.28 14.45 -8.09
C PRO A 618 -13.17 15.70 -7.95
N VAL A 619 -12.82 16.76 -8.66
CA VAL A 619 -13.67 17.94 -8.81
C VAL A 619 -14.54 17.77 -10.04
N ILE A 620 -15.87 17.73 -9.85
CA ILE A 620 -16.85 17.59 -10.94
C ILE A 620 -17.66 18.86 -11.10
N LEU A 621 -17.63 19.41 -12.31
CA LEU A 621 -18.36 20.62 -12.69
C LEU A 621 -19.13 20.41 -13.98
N SER A 622 -20.07 21.32 -14.26
CA SER A 622 -20.76 21.39 -15.53
C SER A 622 -20.72 22.81 -16.08
N GLN A 623 -20.41 22.96 -17.35
CA GLN A 623 -20.41 24.26 -18.04
C GLN A 623 -21.28 24.18 -19.30
N SER A 624 -21.67 25.33 -19.84
CA SER A 624 -22.27 25.35 -21.17
C SER A 624 -21.27 24.82 -22.18
N ARG A 625 -21.74 24.12 -23.22
CA ARG A 625 -20.89 23.56 -24.28
C ARG A 625 -19.98 24.61 -24.91
N SER A 626 -20.53 25.80 -25.21
CA SER A 626 -19.77 26.89 -25.80
C SER A 626 -18.70 27.44 -24.87
N TYR A 627 -18.95 27.48 -23.56
CA TYR A 627 -17.97 27.90 -22.58
C TYR A 627 -16.88 26.84 -22.40
N TYR A 628 -17.24 25.56 -22.32
CA TYR A 628 -16.27 24.46 -22.20
C TYR A 628 -15.30 24.44 -23.39
N ASN A 629 -15.81 24.39 -24.63
CA ASN A 629 -14.98 24.37 -25.85
C ASN A 629 -14.11 25.65 -26.01
N ALA A 630 -14.46 26.75 -25.36
CA ALA A 630 -13.66 27.97 -25.41
C ALA A 630 -12.55 28.01 -24.36
N ASN A 631 -12.59 27.12 -23.36
CA ASN A 631 -11.73 27.15 -22.17
C ASN A 631 -11.10 25.79 -21.82
N ASN A 632 -11.29 24.74 -22.63
CA ASN A 632 -10.75 23.39 -22.44
C ASN A 632 -9.28 23.24 -22.92
N GLY A 633 -8.65 24.31 -23.40
CA GLY A 633 -7.28 24.27 -23.92
C GLY A 633 -7.20 23.42 -25.20
N ASP A 634 -6.28 22.46 -25.22
CA ASP A 634 -6.15 21.48 -26.32
C ASP A 634 -7.09 20.26 -26.16
N GLY A 635 -8.00 20.29 -25.18
CA GLY A 635 -8.97 19.23 -24.95
C GLY A 635 -9.99 19.05 -26.07
N GLU A 636 -10.69 17.91 -26.07
CA GLU A 636 -11.66 17.59 -27.12
C GLU A 636 -12.90 18.50 -27.07
N ASP A 637 -13.13 19.21 -28.17
CA ASP A 637 -14.33 20.01 -28.35
C ASP A 637 -15.57 19.13 -28.58
N ILE A 638 -16.71 19.51 -28.01
CA ILE A 638 -17.99 18.90 -28.40
C ILE A 638 -18.49 19.63 -29.65
N ASP A 639 -18.37 19.02 -30.82
CA ASP A 639 -18.76 19.58 -32.13
C ASP A 639 -19.92 18.79 -32.78
N GLU A 640 -20.14 19.01 -34.08
CA GLU A 640 -21.21 18.35 -34.85
C GLU A 640 -21.03 16.84 -35.02
N THR A 641 -19.84 16.29 -34.75
CA THR A 641 -19.62 14.84 -34.79
C THR A 641 -20.19 14.14 -33.55
N VAL A 642 -20.37 14.88 -32.45
CA VAL A 642 -20.99 14.40 -31.21
C VAL A 642 -22.47 14.80 -31.18
N LEU A 643 -22.79 16.05 -31.52
CA LEU A 643 -24.14 16.61 -31.48
C LEU A 643 -24.54 17.18 -32.85
N SER A 644 -25.33 16.43 -33.62
CA SER A 644 -25.68 16.74 -35.02
C SER A 644 -26.96 17.55 -35.22
N PHE A 645 -27.69 17.88 -34.15
CA PHE A 645 -28.96 18.60 -34.23
C PHE A 645 -28.78 20.13 -34.25
N THR A 646 -29.83 20.84 -34.68
CA THR A 646 -29.93 22.30 -34.70
C THR A 646 -30.82 22.80 -33.57
N MET A 647 -30.27 23.65 -32.70
CA MET A 647 -31.02 24.31 -31.64
C MET A 647 -32.25 25.07 -32.18
N GLY A 648 -33.41 24.85 -31.57
CA GLY A 648 -34.64 25.51 -31.96
C GLY A 648 -35.38 24.88 -33.15
N ASP A 649 -34.91 23.73 -33.64
CA ASP A 649 -35.61 22.87 -34.62
C ASP A 649 -35.72 21.44 -34.06
N PRO A 650 -36.85 21.05 -33.44
CA PRO A 650 -37.06 19.72 -32.88
C PRO A 650 -36.87 18.59 -33.90
N LEU A 651 -37.16 18.84 -35.18
CA LEU A 651 -37.09 17.80 -36.22
C LEU A 651 -35.67 17.57 -36.73
N SER A 652 -34.69 18.31 -36.22
CA SER A 652 -33.27 18.08 -36.45
C SER A 652 -32.62 17.13 -35.44
N TYR A 653 -33.35 16.77 -34.37
CA TYR A 653 -32.92 15.74 -33.43
C TYR A 653 -33.00 14.36 -34.10
N PRO A 654 -32.23 13.36 -33.64
CA PRO A 654 -32.28 12.03 -34.22
C PRO A 654 -33.70 11.46 -34.13
N ASP A 655 -34.15 10.74 -35.15
CA ASP A 655 -35.49 10.16 -35.15
C ASP A 655 -35.54 8.79 -34.46
N SER A 656 -36.72 8.17 -34.41
CA SER A 656 -36.87 6.82 -33.83
C SER A 656 -36.06 5.73 -34.55
N GLY A 657 -35.77 5.90 -35.85
CA GLY A 657 -34.90 5.02 -36.62
C GLY A 657 -33.43 5.23 -36.27
N ASP A 658 -33.00 6.48 -36.10
CA ASP A 658 -31.66 6.82 -35.63
C ASP A 658 -31.42 6.29 -34.22
N ARG A 659 -32.39 6.41 -33.30
CA ARG A 659 -32.34 5.79 -31.97
C ARG A 659 -32.03 4.29 -32.05
N ASP A 660 -32.73 3.57 -32.91
CA ASP A 660 -32.55 2.11 -33.06
C ASP A 660 -31.18 1.79 -33.69
N ALA A 661 -30.73 2.61 -34.63
CA ALA A 661 -29.40 2.50 -35.25
C ALA A 661 -28.27 2.78 -34.25
N ILE A 662 -28.40 3.83 -33.43
CA ILE A 662 -27.47 4.18 -32.34
C ILE A 662 -27.44 3.04 -31.31
N SER A 663 -28.60 2.60 -30.82
CA SER A 663 -28.69 1.49 -29.88
C SER A 663 -27.97 0.24 -30.42
N THR A 664 -28.20 -0.10 -31.68
CA THR A 664 -27.51 -1.23 -32.34
C THR A 664 -26.00 -1.00 -32.45
N ALA A 665 -25.57 0.19 -32.89
CA ALA A 665 -24.16 0.54 -33.05
C ALA A 665 -23.40 0.52 -31.72
N LYS A 666 -24.07 0.86 -30.62
CA LYS A 666 -23.52 0.80 -29.25
C LYS A 666 -23.72 -0.58 -28.60
N GLY A 667 -24.09 -1.61 -29.37
CA GLY A 667 -24.22 -2.99 -28.88
C GLY A 667 -25.38 -3.19 -27.89
N GLY A 668 -26.42 -2.36 -27.99
CA GLY A 668 -27.54 -2.31 -27.05
C GLY A 668 -27.23 -1.57 -25.75
N LYS A 669 -25.99 -1.09 -25.56
CA LYS A 669 -25.59 -0.34 -24.37
C LYS A 669 -26.20 1.07 -24.41
N GLY A 670 -26.92 1.45 -23.36
CA GLY A 670 -27.59 2.76 -23.24
C GLY A 670 -28.98 2.66 -22.59
N LEU A 671 -29.58 3.81 -22.32
CA LEU A 671 -30.98 3.96 -21.91
C LEU A 671 -31.76 4.53 -23.09
N TYR A 672 -32.85 3.88 -23.49
CA TYR A 672 -33.65 4.31 -24.64
C TYR A 672 -35.13 4.15 -24.33
N THR A 673 -35.92 5.21 -24.48
CA THR A 673 -37.38 5.06 -24.45
C THR A 673 -37.87 4.58 -25.81
N ASN A 674 -38.77 3.60 -25.82
CA ASN A 674 -39.42 3.11 -27.04
C ASN A 674 -40.73 3.86 -27.33
N ASP A 675 -41.41 3.49 -28.40
CA ASP A 675 -42.69 4.12 -28.81
C ASP A 675 -43.81 4.02 -27.76
N ASN A 676 -43.73 3.07 -26.82
CA ASN A 676 -44.69 2.95 -25.73
C ASN A 676 -44.36 3.87 -24.53
N HIS A 677 -43.17 4.48 -24.52
CA HIS A 677 -42.66 5.35 -23.46
C HIS A 677 -42.16 6.69 -24.01
N CYS A 678 -42.84 7.21 -25.04
CA CYS A 678 -42.58 8.53 -25.62
C CYS A 678 -43.73 9.50 -25.29
N GLN A 679 -43.54 10.79 -25.56
CA GLN A 679 -44.54 11.83 -25.33
C GLN A 679 -44.79 12.65 -26.60
N THR A 680 -46.03 13.05 -26.81
CA THR A 680 -46.37 14.08 -27.81
C THR A 680 -46.32 15.44 -27.11
N ILE A 681 -45.70 16.45 -27.74
CA ILE A 681 -45.72 17.81 -27.19
C ILE A 681 -47.15 18.29 -26.94
N ALA A 682 -47.40 18.90 -25.78
CA ALA A 682 -48.73 19.37 -25.39
C ALA A 682 -48.94 20.85 -25.76
N GLN A 683 -50.20 21.28 -25.65
CA GLN A 683 -50.62 22.67 -25.85
C GLN A 683 -50.96 23.28 -24.50
N GLY A 684 -50.36 24.43 -24.17
CA GLY A 684 -50.48 24.99 -22.83
C GLY A 684 -49.34 25.92 -22.47
N ASN A 685 -49.29 26.31 -21.19
CA ASN A 685 -48.23 27.15 -20.63
C ASN A 685 -47.50 26.41 -19.48
N GLY A 686 -47.51 25.06 -19.52
CA GLY A 686 -46.80 24.20 -18.59
C GLY A 686 -45.71 23.40 -19.32
N SER A 687 -45.33 22.26 -18.77
CA SER A 687 -44.46 21.28 -19.42
C SER A 687 -44.93 19.87 -19.14
N THR A 688 -44.45 18.94 -19.94
CA THR A 688 -44.59 17.49 -19.70
C THR A 688 -43.21 16.90 -19.44
N SER A 689 -43.07 16.15 -18.34
CA SER A 689 -41.84 15.43 -18.02
C SER A 689 -41.90 13.98 -18.50
N LEU A 690 -40.78 13.48 -18.99
CA LEU A 690 -40.50 12.07 -19.25
C LEU A 690 -39.22 11.70 -18.51
N SER A 691 -39.18 10.54 -17.87
CA SER A 691 -37.97 10.04 -17.21
C SER A 691 -37.71 8.58 -17.55
N ILE A 692 -36.44 8.20 -17.59
CA ILE A 692 -35.98 6.82 -17.65
C ILE A 692 -34.94 6.59 -16.55
N THR A 693 -35.08 5.49 -15.82
CA THR A 693 -34.22 5.12 -14.70
C THR A 693 -33.76 3.68 -14.90
N LYS A 694 -32.49 3.41 -14.57
CA LYS A 694 -31.94 2.06 -14.59
C LYS A 694 -32.17 1.36 -13.23
N LEU A 695 -32.75 0.16 -13.24
CA LEU A 695 -33.02 -0.66 -12.03
C LEU A 695 -32.15 -1.94 -12.03
N GLU A 696 -31.87 -2.48 -10.84
CA GLU A 696 -30.84 -3.50 -10.52
C GLU A 696 -30.72 -4.73 -11.44
N GLU A 697 -31.82 -5.23 -12.04
CA GLU A 697 -31.79 -6.51 -12.78
C GLU A 697 -31.16 -6.42 -14.19
N GLU A 698 -30.83 -5.21 -14.70
CA GLU A 698 -30.24 -4.98 -16.03
C GLU A 698 -28.97 -4.10 -15.99
N ALA A 699 -28.11 -4.28 -15.00
CA ALA A 699 -26.83 -3.57 -14.92
C ALA A 699 -25.87 -3.97 -16.06
N VAL A 700 -26.01 -3.34 -17.23
CA VAL A 700 -24.93 -3.27 -18.23
C VAL A 700 -23.97 -2.17 -17.77
N SER A 701 -22.88 -2.52 -17.07
CA SER A 701 -21.83 -1.55 -16.75
C SER A 701 -21.20 -1.04 -18.05
N PHE A 702 -20.94 0.26 -18.10
CA PHE A 702 -20.04 0.82 -19.09
C PHE A 702 -18.67 0.87 -18.43
N ASP A 703 -17.95 -0.26 -18.44
CA ASP A 703 -16.57 -0.24 -17.98
C ASP A 703 -15.75 0.48 -19.06
N TYR A 704 -15.33 1.70 -18.74
CA TYR A 704 -14.37 2.44 -19.54
C TYR A 704 -13.02 2.33 -18.83
N ASP A 705 -11.93 2.13 -19.58
CA ASP A 705 -10.57 2.25 -19.07
C ASP A 705 -9.97 3.52 -19.66
N LEU A 706 -9.75 4.55 -18.84
CA LEU A 706 -9.08 5.78 -19.29
C LEU A 706 -7.68 5.86 -18.68
N ALA A 707 -6.67 5.88 -19.55
CA ALA A 707 -5.31 6.28 -19.18
C ALA A 707 -5.25 7.82 -19.04
N ILE A 708 -4.86 8.31 -17.88
CA ILE A 708 -4.75 9.74 -17.58
C ILE A 708 -3.28 10.16 -17.72
N SER A 709 -3.01 11.19 -18.51
CA SER A 709 -1.70 11.86 -18.55
C SER A 709 -1.74 13.08 -17.63
N VAL A 710 -0.74 13.21 -16.74
CA VAL A 710 -0.50 14.41 -15.92
C VAL A 710 0.63 15.22 -16.56
N GLU A 711 0.54 16.54 -16.50
CA GLU A 711 1.36 17.47 -17.28
C GLU A 711 2.87 17.24 -17.26
N LYS A 712 3.45 17.62 -18.41
CA LYS A 712 4.87 17.75 -18.68
C LYS A 712 5.37 19.10 -18.18
N GLU A 713 5.81 19.18 -16.93
CA GLU A 713 6.44 20.39 -16.40
C GLU A 713 7.92 20.19 -16.08
N VAL A 714 8.74 21.16 -16.48
CA VAL A 714 10.16 21.23 -16.16
C VAL A 714 10.29 21.89 -14.80
N VAL A 715 10.67 21.14 -13.77
CA VAL A 715 10.97 21.71 -12.45
C VAL A 715 12.18 22.64 -12.56
N VAL A 716 11.97 23.95 -12.40
CA VAL A 716 13.04 24.96 -12.30
C VAL A 716 13.14 25.42 -10.86
N SER A 717 13.77 24.62 -10.00
CA SER A 717 14.34 25.15 -8.75
C SER A 717 15.39 24.22 -8.16
N GLY A 718 16.66 24.62 -8.26
CA GLY A 718 17.76 24.07 -7.45
C GLY A 718 18.50 22.86 -8.04
N VAL A 719 19.33 23.08 -9.06
CA VAL A 719 20.33 22.11 -9.60
C VAL A 719 19.72 20.92 -10.34
N LEU A 720 19.05 21.19 -11.45
CA LEU A 720 18.72 20.20 -12.48
C LEU A 720 19.54 20.51 -13.74
N THR A 721 20.66 19.80 -13.93
CA THR A 721 21.39 19.77 -15.22
C THR A 721 21.13 18.41 -15.87
N GLY A 722 20.01 18.29 -16.56
CA GLY A 722 19.62 17.13 -17.35
C GLY A 722 18.38 17.47 -18.15
N SER A 723 18.40 17.10 -19.43
CA SER A 723 17.47 17.42 -20.51
C SER A 723 15.97 17.31 -20.15
N GLY A 724 15.12 18.13 -20.78
CA GLY A 724 13.67 18.14 -20.56
C GLY A 724 12.99 16.79 -20.75
N LEU A 725 12.28 16.36 -19.70
CA LEU A 725 11.61 15.06 -19.58
C LEU A 725 10.14 15.17 -19.99
N GLY A 726 9.64 14.20 -20.76
CA GLY A 726 8.22 13.99 -21.00
C GLY A 726 7.70 12.84 -20.15
N PHE A 727 6.66 13.09 -19.35
CA PHE A 727 6.06 12.11 -18.43
C PHE A 727 4.83 11.46 -19.10
N ASN A 728 4.71 10.13 -19.01
CA ASN A 728 3.49 9.41 -19.36
C ASN A 728 3.02 8.66 -18.11
N TYR A 729 1.81 8.95 -17.64
CA TYR A 729 1.20 8.30 -16.47
C TYR A 729 0.16 7.28 -16.92
N GLY A 730 0.01 6.19 -16.18
CA GLY A 730 -1.02 5.17 -16.41
C GLY A 730 -1.90 5.03 -15.17
N TYR A 731 -3.10 5.61 -15.21
CA TYR A 731 -4.14 5.39 -14.20
C TYR A 731 -5.25 4.52 -14.77
N GLY A 732 -5.89 3.71 -13.93
CA GLY A 732 -7.16 3.06 -14.23
C GLY A 732 -8.31 3.96 -13.78
N TYR A 733 -9.01 4.57 -14.73
CA TYR A 733 -10.25 5.32 -14.49
C TYR A 733 -11.40 4.55 -15.10
N THR A 734 -12.46 4.35 -14.32
CA THR A 734 -13.72 3.75 -14.77
C THR A 734 -14.89 4.66 -14.47
N ASN A 735 -15.65 5.05 -15.51
CA ASN A 735 -16.88 5.82 -15.40
C ASN A 735 -18.09 4.91 -15.66
N SER A 736 -18.63 4.31 -14.61
CA SER A 736 -19.74 3.37 -14.74
C SER A 736 -21.11 4.06 -14.60
N VAL A 737 -22.09 3.65 -15.41
CA VAL A 737 -23.51 4.00 -15.20
C VAL A 737 -24.17 2.89 -14.37
N SER A 738 -24.25 3.11 -13.07
CA SER A 738 -24.74 2.15 -12.07
C SER A 738 -26.27 2.12 -11.94
N SER A 739 -26.78 1.22 -11.08
CA SER A 739 -28.17 1.19 -10.66
C SER A 739 -28.55 2.52 -9.99
N GLY A 740 -29.68 3.12 -10.34
CA GLY A 740 -30.11 4.43 -9.80
C GLY A 740 -29.92 5.62 -10.74
N THR A 741 -29.09 5.51 -11.78
CA THR A 741 -28.96 6.58 -12.79
C THR A 741 -30.30 6.88 -13.44
N PHE A 742 -30.67 8.16 -13.48
CA PHE A 742 -31.86 8.66 -14.15
C PHE A 742 -31.53 9.75 -15.18
N VAL A 743 -32.35 9.76 -16.23
CA VAL A 743 -32.45 10.87 -17.18
C VAL A 743 -33.88 11.37 -17.09
N GLU A 744 -34.04 12.67 -16.93
CA GLU A 744 -35.34 13.33 -16.98
C GLU A 744 -35.31 14.47 -17.99
N VAL A 745 -36.34 14.55 -18.83
CA VAL A 745 -36.58 15.72 -19.68
C VAL A 745 -37.93 16.32 -19.35
N ALA A 746 -37.98 17.63 -19.21
CA ALA A 746 -39.19 18.42 -19.27
C ALA A 746 -39.21 19.21 -20.58
N VAL A 747 -40.27 19.06 -21.37
CA VAL A 747 -40.48 19.84 -22.60
C VAL A 747 -41.63 20.81 -22.37
N GLY A 748 -41.39 22.11 -22.54
CA GLY A 748 -42.40 23.15 -22.43
C GLY A 748 -43.47 23.05 -23.51
N ASP A 749 -44.72 23.29 -23.14
CA ASP A 749 -45.87 23.21 -24.04
C ASP A 749 -45.87 24.34 -25.09
N ILE A 750 -46.49 24.09 -26.25
CA ILE A 750 -46.75 25.16 -27.24
C ILE A 750 -47.95 25.98 -26.78
N ILE A 751 -47.77 27.28 -26.62
CA ILE A 751 -48.75 28.16 -25.96
C ILE A 751 -49.94 28.45 -26.88
N ASN A 752 -49.67 28.81 -28.13
CA ASN A 752 -50.72 29.26 -29.05
C ASN A 752 -51.29 28.11 -29.88
N ALA A 753 -52.62 28.02 -29.95
CA ALA A 753 -53.30 26.98 -30.75
C ALA A 753 -52.95 26.97 -32.26
N PRO A 754 -52.75 28.12 -32.94
CA PRO A 754 -52.31 28.14 -34.34
C PRO A 754 -50.89 27.57 -34.53
N ASP A 755 -49.98 27.89 -33.61
CA ASP A 755 -48.60 27.39 -33.64
C ASP A 755 -48.60 25.89 -33.37
N TYR A 756 -49.40 25.42 -32.40
CA TYR A 756 -49.53 24.01 -32.06
C TYR A 756 -50.02 23.13 -33.21
N ALA A 757 -50.87 23.64 -34.11
CA ALA A 757 -51.40 22.84 -35.20
C ALA A 757 -50.34 22.43 -36.24
N GLY A 758 -49.28 23.24 -36.40
CA GLY A 758 -48.22 23.02 -37.41
C GLY A 758 -46.87 22.54 -36.87
N HIS A 759 -46.71 22.45 -35.55
CA HIS A 759 -45.42 22.25 -34.89
C HIS A 759 -45.43 21.06 -33.91
N LYS A 760 -46.33 20.09 -34.13
CA LYS A 760 -46.41 18.89 -33.30
C LYS A 760 -45.26 17.95 -33.61
N PHE A 761 -44.72 17.36 -32.55
CA PHE A 761 -43.76 16.28 -32.64
C PHE A 761 -43.94 15.34 -31.46
N LYS A 762 -43.44 14.13 -31.64
CA LYS A 762 -43.32 13.08 -30.62
C LYS A 762 -41.86 13.02 -30.21
N TYR A 763 -41.56 12.93 -28.92
CA TYR A 763 -40.20 12.84 -28.41
C TYR A 763 -40.04 11.72 -27.38
N GLY A 764 -38.83 11.18 -27.30
CA GLY A 764 -38.42 10.25 -26.25
C GLY A 764 -37.00 10.55 -25.79
N LEU A 765 -36.55 9.84 -24.75
CA LEU A 765 -35.23 9.98 -24.15
C LEU A 765 -34.24 8.93 -24.68
N MET A 766 -32.98 9.33 -24.76
CA MET A 766 -31.86 8.41 -24.90
C MET A 766 -30.61 8.90 -24.18
N ALA A 767 -29.87 7.96 -23.58
CA ALA A 767 -28.53 8.18 -23.05
C ALA A 767 -27.62 7.03 -23.46
N TYR A 768 -26.47 7.32 -24.06
CA TYR A 768 -25.63 6.30 -24.68
C TYR A 768 -24.14 6.67 -24.64
N PRO A 769 -23.24 5.66 -24.72
CA PRO A 769 -21.80 5.87 -24.70
C PRO A 769 -21.32 6.47 -26.03
N GLU A 770 -20.48 7.49 -25.97
CA GLU A 770 -19.82 8.10 -27.13
C GLU A 770 -18.30 8.13 -26.95
N THR A 771 -17.58 8.15 -28.06
CA THR A 771 -16.11 8.21 -28.06
C THR A 771 -15.65 9.33 -28.97
N LYS A 772 -14.81 10.22 -28.44
CA LYS A 772 -14.13 11.26 -29.22
C LYS A 772 -12.69 11.40 -28.75
N GLY A 773 -11.76 11.38 -29.71
CA GLY A 773 -10.33 11.31 -29.39
C GLY A 773 -10.01 10.06 -28.58
N ASP A 774 -9.37 10.25 -27.44
CA ASP A 774 -9.07 9.22 -26.43
C ASP A 774 -10.15 9.12 -25.33
N GLN A 775 -11.18 9.98 -25.35
CA GLN A 775 -12.17 10.06 -24.28
C GLN A 775 -13.45 9.29 -24.60
N GLN A 776 -14.02 8.66 -23.58
CA GLN A 776 -15.33 8.02 -23.61
C GLN A 776 -16.25 8.68 -22.58
N PHE A 777 -17.46 9.03 -22.99
CA PHE A 777 -18.42 9.77 -22.14
C PHE A 777 -19.87 9.46 -22.52
N THR A 778 -20.81 9.88 -21.68
CA THR A 778 -22.25 9.68 -21.94
C THR A 778 -22.84 10.85 -22.70
N VAL A 779 -23.52 10.60 -23.82
CA VAL A 779 -24.39 11.60 -24.47
C VAL A 779 -25.82 11.40 -23.97
N VAL A 780 -26.44 12.47 -23.47
CA VAL A 780 -27.82 12.49 -22.96
C VAL A 780 -28.64 13.41 -23.83
N THR A 781 -29.65 12.85 -24.51
CA THR A 781 -30.42 13.59 -25.52
C THR A 781 -31.83 13.03 -25.73
N CYS A 782 -32.57 13.64 -26.66
CA CYS A 782 -33.89 13.19 -27.09
C CYS A 782 -33.84 12.67 -28.52
N TRP A 783 -34.74 11.73 -28.84
CA TRP A 783 -35.11 11.42 -30.21
C TRP A 783 -36.48 12.00 -30.53
N VAL A 784 -36.74 12.41 -31.78
CA VAL A 784 -37.95 13.15 -32.18
C VAL A 784 -38.51 12.64 -33.52
N ASP A 785 -39.82 12.39 -33.58
CA ASP A 785 -40.55 12.09 -34.83
C ASP A 785 -41.60 13.18 -35.14
N PRO A 786 -41.81 13.54 -36.43
CA PRO A 786 -42.92 14.42 -36.84
C PRO A 786 -44.29 13.75 -36.66
N LEU A 787 -45.34 14.56 -36.44
CA LEU A 787 -46.73 14.10 -36.26
C LEU A 787 -47.73 14.63 -37.29
#